data_AF-A0A1E5SVE4-F1
#
_entry.id   AF-A0A1E5SVE4-F1
#
_cell.length_a   1.000
_cell.length_b   1.000
_cell.length_c   1.000
_cell.angle_alpha   90.00
_cell.angle_beta   90.00
_cell.angle_gamma   90.00
#
_symmetry.space_group_name_H-M   'P 1'
#
loop_
_entity.id
_entity.type
_entity.pdbx_description
1 polymer ?
#
loop_
_entity_poly.entity_id
_entity_poly.type
_entity_poly.pdbx_seq_one_letter_code
_entity_poly.pdbx_strand_id
1 'polypeptide(L)'
;MLKDVQFKSIYATGHNEPSDFFIDGLKNSINFDLGLGYFRSTGFKVLSVGFARFLLNGGKMRFIINDSLTLKDKGAIIEGQLNLTNEQYEQELLGDFELLATTLSKRDRHFFDCLSWLIASDRLQIIAVKPKKNKVGIVHHKFGIFSDSSGNQVAFNGSVNFSQYALKHNVETLWTEYSWRSEGISKERIEEMIRLFEETWNGDSDVVRKIPIEEVKTAVYNKFPKKTLKELVEQECQLAEEIIKEYELRGSDPHKIEDILRDLTAKPRSKSKRIKSEAEDVNKWKHQDEAVAVFLKKKRGVLNMATGTGKTRTALRIADHLIREDSVDSIIISCDGIDLLDQWYGEILNLIFSKELAWWVVRQYKGLHEAEGFRANPIRKILLVSRPKLHLSMKGLNAMEASRTLLIHDEVHKLGSPGNRRELAGLSDNIPYRLGLSATTEREYDQEGTEFIISHIGPIIKQFDLDMAIKKGILVPFNYHPLSYSLTQEDKSSLQGVFARKAALDKAGTPMSDKDYWMSLARVYKTAEGKIPVFHEFLRKNPYILDKCIIFVENKAYGEEILNIVHGFTTEFHSYFDDDHSSVLSKFSSGEIECVLTCHRLSEGIDIPSLNNVILLSSDRARLETIQRIGRCLRTDKKNPGKVANVVDFIRTKDKATATLNSDDERAQFLTGLSKIRPDKVK
;
A
#
# COMPACT_ATOMS: atom_id res chain seq x y z
N MET A 1 3.89 -35.23 18.61
CA MET A 1 5.13 -35.78 18.00
C MET A 1 4.83 -36.09 16.54
N LEU A 2 5.84 -36.25 15.67
CA LEU A 2 5.60 -36.39 14.23
C LEU A 2 4.72 -37.61 13.90
N LYS A 3 4.89 -38.72 14.62
CA LYS A 3 4.09 -39.94 14.47
C LYS A 3 2.60 -39.80 14.81
N ASP A 4 2.23 -38.77 15.58
CA ASP A 4 0.86 -38.53 16.02
C ASP A 4 0.06 -37.74 14.97
N VAL A 5 0.74 -37.19 13.97
CA VAL A 5 0.13 -36.47 12.86
C VAL A 5 -0.21 -37.44 11.73
N GLN A 6 -1.41 -37.31 11.17
CA GLN A 6 -1.81 -38.08 10.00
C GLN A 6 -1.30 -37.44 8.70
N PHE A 7 0.02 -37.47 8.49
CA PHE A 7 0.60 -37.01 7.23
C PHE A 7 0.06 -37.80 6.03
N LYS A 8 -0.11 -37.10 4.90
CA LYS A 8 -0.56 -37.65 3.62
C LYS A 8 0.60 -37.86 2.66
N SER A 9 0.59 -38.95 1.91
CA SER A 9 1.69 -39.28 0.97
C SER A 9 1.92 -38.20 -0.08
N ILE A 10 0.88 -37.44 -0.43
CA ILE A 10 0.94 -36.32 -1.38
C ILE A 10 0.19 -35.11 -0.80
N TYR A 11 0.83 -33.96 -0.89
CA TYR A 11 0.20 -32.66 -0.71
C TYR A 11 0.28 -31.89 -2.03
N ALA A 12 -0.85 -31.37 -2.47
CA ALA A 12 -0.99 -30.66 -3.72
C ALA A 12 -2.03 -29.55 -3.55
N THR A 13 -1.77 -28.39 -4.13
CA THR A 13 -2.71 -27.25 -4.12
C THR A 13 -4.09 -27.68 -4.62
N GLY A 14 -5.14 -27.35 -3.88
CA GLY A 14 -6.53 -27.76 -4.16
C GLY A 14 -6.95 -29.13 -3.61
N HIS A 15 -6.02 -29.88 -2.99
CA HIS A 15 -6.28 -31.14 -2.29
C HIS A 15 -5.87 -31.03 -0.81
N ASN A 16 -4.72 -31.60 -0.42
CA ASN A 16 -4.11 -31.35 0.88
C ASN A 16 -3.04 -30.26 0.67
N GLU A 17 -3.22 -29.10 1.28
CA GLU A 17 -2.38 -27.94 0.98
C GLU A 17 -0.92 -28.17 1.45
N PRO A 18 0.09 -27.84 0.62
CA PRO A 18 1.48 -27.90 1.05
C PRO A 18 1.78 -27.08 2.31
N SER A 19 1.07 -25.97 2.52
CA SER A 19 1.22 -25.13 3.72
C SER A 19 0.83 -25.86 5.01
N ASP A 20 -0.21 -26.70 4.98
CA ASP A 20 -0.64 -27.52 6.13
C ASP A 20 0.46 -28.53 6.51
N PHE A 21 1.06 -29.17 5.51
CA PHE A 21 2.19 -30.08 5.72
C PHE A 21 3.35 -29.41 6.47
N PHE A 22 3.74 -28.21 6.04
CA PHE A 22 4.83 -27.48 6.70
C PHE A 22 4.46 -27.06 8.13
N ILE A 23 3.23 -26.61 8.37
CA ILE A 23 2.77 -26.23 9.71
C ILE A 23 2.79 -27.43 10.65
N ASP A 24 2.27 -28.57 10.21
CA ASP A 24 2.23 -29.79 11.02
C ASP A 24 3.63 -30.35 11.30
N GLY A 25 4.52 -30.31 10.30
CA GLY A 25 5.92 -30.67 10.45
C GLY A 25 6.65 -29.79 11.47
N LEU A 26 6.54 -28.46 11.34
CA LEU A 26 7.16 -27.49 12.24
C LEU A 26 6.65 -27.61 13.68
N LYS A 27 5.35 -27.81 13.88
CA LYS A 27 4.77 -27.91 15.24
C LYS A 27 5.24 -29.15 16.00
N ASN A 28 5.59 -30.22 15.29
CA ASN A 28 5.83 -31.54 15.86
C ASN A 28 7.29 -32.01 15.79
N SER A 29 8.19 -31.18 15.29
CA SER A 29 9.62 -31.47 15.14
C SER A 29 10.49 -30.56 16.01
N ILE A 30 11.75 -30.97 16.18
CA ILE A 30 12.82 -30.19 16.82
C ILE A 30 13.98 -29.90 15.86
N ASN A 31 14.09 -30.62 14.75
CA ASN A 31 15.06 -30.33 13.70
C ASN A 31 14.35 -30.20 12.35
N PHE A 32 14.81 -29.24 11.55
CA PHE A 32 14.31 -29.03 10.20
C PHE A 32 15.44 -28.72 9.22
N ASP A 33 15.72 -29.69 8.35
CA ASP A 33 16.73 -29.60 7.30
C ASP A 33 16.06 -29.31 5.96
N LEU A 34 16.54 -28.32 5.22
CA LEU A 34 15.86 -27.84 4.02
C LEU A 34 16.85 -27.49 2.90
N GLY A 35 16.77 -28.20 1.78
CA GLY A 35 17.46 -27.87 0.54
C GLY A 35 16.55 -27.05 -0.38
N LEU A 36 16.98 -25.85 -0.76
CA LEU A 36 16.20 -24.90 -1.56
C LEU A 36 16.90 -24.48 -2.85
N GLY A 37 16.11 -24.49 -3.92
CA GLY A 37 16.49 -23.89 -5.19
C GLY A 37 16.50 -22.37 -5.13
N TYR A 38 15.55 -21.75 -4.42
CA TYR A 38 15.57 -20.31 -4.13
C TYR A 38 15.08 -20.06 -2.71
N PHE A 39 15.85 -19.30 -1.93
CA PHE A 39 15.48 -18.88 -0.59
C PHE A 39 14.94 -17.45 -0.57
N ARG A 40 13.81 -17.26 0.09
CA ARG A 40 13.26 -15.95 0.43
C ARG A 40 12.73 -16.00 1.85
N SER A 41 13.11 -15.02 2.67
CA SER A 41 12.63 -14.95 4.06
C SER A 41 11.11 -14.76 4.17
N THR A 42 10.41 -14.43 3.07
CA THR A 42 8.94 -14.38 3.00
C THR A 42 8.26 -15.73 3.27
N GLY A 43 8.95 -16.86 3.18
CA GLY A 43 8.42 -18.16 3.61
C GLY A 43 8.08 -18.20 5.11
N PHE A 44 8.89 -17.53 5.96
CA PHE A 44 8.65 -17.44 7.41
C PHE A 44 7.35 -16.72 7.75
N LYS A 45 6.92 -15.76 6.92
CA LYS A 45 5.67 -15.03 7.12
C LYS A 45 4.44 -15.92 7.00
N VAL A 46 4.40 -16.76 5.95
CA VAL A 46 3.27 -17.66 5.70
C VAL A 46 3.16 -18.72 6.79
N LEU A 47 4.32 -19.22 7.25
CA LEU A 47 4.41 -20.29 8.24
C LEU A 47 4.72 -19.75 9.64
N SER A 48 4.43 -18.48 9.91
CA SER A 48 4.86 -17.76 11.13
C SER A 48 4.41 -18.44 12.41
N VAL A 49 3.17 -18.95 12.43
CA VAL A 49 2.61 -19.73 13.54
C VAL A 49 3.36 -21.05 13.75
N GLY A 50 3.67 -21.76 12.66
CA GLY A 50 4.44 -23.01 12.70
C GLY A 50 5.86 -22.79 13.23
N PHE A 51 6.55 -21.77 12.71
CA PHE A 51 7.89 -21.41 13.16
C PHE A 51 7.93 -20.91 14.59
N ALA A 52 6.96 -20.09 15.02
CA ALA A 52 6.89 -19.66 16.41
C ALA A 52 6.80 -20.86 17.35
N ARG A 53 5.98 -21.86 17.02
CA ARG A 53 5.88 -23.08 17.82
C ARG A 53 7.16 -23.92 17.77
N PHE A 54 7.73 -24.12 16.58
CA PHE A 54 8.99 -24.84 16.38
C PHE A 54 10.12 -24.24 17.23
N LEU A 55 10.25 -22.92 17.22
CA LEU A 55 11.27 -22.20 17.97
C LEU A 55 11.03 -22.27 19.50
N LEU A 56 9.78 -22.21 19.96
CA LEU A 56 9.48 -22.41 21.39
C LEU A 56 9.79 -23.84 21.86
N ASN A 57 9.66 -24.83 20.98
CA ASN A 57 10.05 -26.21 21.27
C ASN A 57 11.59 -26.42 21.31
N GLY A 58 12.38 -25.36 21.20
CA GLY A 58 13.84 -25.46 21.12
C GLY A 58 14.35 -25.88 19.74
N GLY A 59 13.51 -25.79 18.70
CA GLY A 59 13.84 -26.28 17.37
C GLY A 59 15.04 -25.59 16.72
N LYS A 60 15.80 -26.34 15.93
CA LYS A 60 16.96 -25.89 15.14
C LYS A 60 16.80 -26.26 13.66
N MET A 61 17.22 -25.37 12.77
CA MET A 61 17.04 -25.58 11.34
C MET A 61 18.30 -25.28 10.53
N ARG A 62 18.49 -26.04 9.44
CA ARG A 62 19.67 -25.95 8.56
C ARG A 62 19.23 -25.84 7.11
N PHE A 63 19.55 -24.73 6.46
CA PHE A 63 19.11 -24.43 5.09
C PHE A 63 20.29 -24.40 4.11
N ILE A 64 20.17 -25.18 3.03
CA ILE A 64 21.07 -25.14 1.88
C ILE A 64 20.38 -24.31 0.79
N ILE A 65 21.01 -23.22 0.37
CA ILE A 65 20.44 -22.28 -0.60
C ILE A 65 21.31 -22.16 -1.85
N ASN A 66 20.73 -21.71 -2.97
CA ASN A 66 21.50 -21.37 -4.16
C ASN A 66 22.29 -20.06 -4.01
N ASP A 67 22.96 -19.64 -5.08
CA ASP A 67 23.74 -18.40 -5.12
C ASP A 67 22.91 -17.13 -5.36
N SER A 68 21.66 -17.07 -4.89
CA SER A 68 20.75 -15.94 -5.13
C SER A 68 19.95 -15.51 -3.89
N LEU A 69 20.26 -14.33 -3.34
CA LEU A 69 19.57 -13.74 -2.19
C LEU A 69 19.03 -12.33 -2.47
N THR A 70 18.04 -11.88 -1.71
CA THR A 70 17.68 -10.44 -1.68
C THR A 70 18.71 -9.65 -0.85
N LEU A 71 18.82 -8.33 -1.04
CA LEU A 71 19.74 -7.50 -0.24
C LEU A 71 19.48 -7.63 1.27
N LYS A 72 18.21 -7.54 1.68
CA LYS A 72 17.83 -7.62 3.09
C LYS A 72 18.08 -9.00 3.69
N ASP A 73 17.81 -10.08 2.94
CA ASP A 73 18.09 -11.44 3.41
C ASP A 73 19.61 -11.67 3.53
N LYS A 74 20.39 -11.20 2.54
CA LYS A 74 21.86 -11.27 2.58
C LYS A 74 22.43 -10.48 3.76
N GLY A 75 21.92 -9.26 4.00
CA GLY A 75 22.31 -8.42 5.13
C GLY A 75 22.05 -9.09 6.47
N ALA A 76 20.84 -9.61 6.69
CA ALA A 76 20.48 -10.27 7.94
C ALA A 76 21.31 -11.54 8.20
N ILE A 77 21.62 -12.32 7.16
CA ILE A 77 22.46 -13.52 7.29
C ILE A 77 23.89 -13.13 7.67
N ILE A 78 24.47 -12.14 6.98
CA ILE A 78 25.82 -11.65 7.30
C ILE A 78 25.85 -11.10 8.73
N GLU A 79 24.90 -10.27 9.11
CA GLU A 79 24.80 -9.70 10.46
C GLU A 79 24.69 -10.78 11.54
N GLY A 80 23.87 -11.81 11.30
CA GLY A 80 23.77 -12.95 12.20
C GLY A 80 25.05 -13.78 12.31
N GLN A 81 25.77 -13.98 11.20
CA GLN A 81 27.04 -14.73 11.17
C GLN A 81 28.22 -13.97 11.81
N LEU A 82 28.12 -12.65 11.95
CA LEU A 82 29.14 -11.79 12.59
C LEU A 82 29.06 -11.78 14.13
N ASN A 83 28.14 -12.55 14.74
CA ASN A 83 28.03 -12.87 16.17
C ASN A 83 27.88 -11.68 17.14
N LEU A 84 26.71 -11.04 17.12
CA LEU A 84 26.23 -10.19 18.21
C LEU A 84 24.96 -10.81 18.82
N THR A 85 25.10 -11.68 19.82
CA THR A 85 23.96 -12.10 20.63
C THR A 85 23.74 -11.09 21.76
N ASN A 86 22.50 -10.61 21.88
CA ASN A 86 22.04 -9.90 23.05
C ASN A 86 21.19 -10.89 23.88
N GLU A 87 21.75 -11.43 24.97
CA GLU A 87 21.07 -12.42 25.83
C GLU A 87 19.73 -11.89 26.39
N GLN A 88 19.57 -10.56 26.55
CA GLN A 88 18.28 -9.98 26.96
C GLN A 88 17.22 -10.04 25.86
N TYR A 89 17.62 -9.87 24.59
CA TYR A 89 16.70 -9.96 23.45
C TYR A 89 16.18 -11.40 23.26
N GLU A 90 16.99 -12.40 23.58
CA GLU A 90 16.61 -13.82 23.54
C GLU A 90 15.51 -14.15 24.55
N GLN A 91 15.62 -13.69 25.80
CA GLN A 91 14.61 -13.98 26.83
C GLN A 91 13.27 -13.28 26.55
N GLU A 92 13.29 -12.07 25.99
CA GLU A 92 12.08 -11.36 25.60
C GLU A 92 11.37 -12.01 24.40
N LEU A 93 12.12 -12.54 23.43
CA LEU A 93 11.56 -13.10 22.20
C LEU A 93 11.07 -14.56 22.35
N LEU A 94 11.76 -15.38 23.14
CA LEU A 94 11.41 -16.79 23.37
C LEU A 94 10.41 -17.01 24.52
N GLY A 95 10.02 -15.95 25.24
CA GLY A 95 9.04 -16.03 26.34
C GLY A 95 7.59 -15.91 25.91
N ASP A 96 7.31 -15.49 24.67
CA ASP A 96 5.96 -15.13 24.22
C ASP A 96 5.69 -15.62 22.78
N PHE A 97 4.79 -16.60 22.66
CA PHE A 97 4.35 -17.15 21.37
C PHE A 97 3.69 -16.11 20.46
N GLU A 98 2.83 -15.25 21.02
CA GLU A 98 2.11 -14.24 20.24
C GLU A 98 3.09 -13.19 19.70
N LEU A 99 4.07 -12.79 20.51
CA LEU A 99 5.14 -11.89 20.09
C LEU A 99 5.96 -12.51 18.96
N LEU A 100 6.43 -13.76 19.13
CA LEU A 100 7.26 -14.43 18.14
C LEU A 100 6.51 -14.67 16.81
N ALA A 101 5.25 -15.14 16.88
CA ALA A 101 4.41 -15.31 15.70
C ALA A 101 4.14 -13.96 15.00
N THR A 102 3.90 -12.90 15.77
CA THR A 102 3.70 -11.55 15.24
C THR A 102 4.96 -11.02 14.55
N THR A 103 6.13 -11.18 15.18
CA THR A 103 7.42 -10.77 14.62
C THR A 103 7.71 -11.50 13.31
N LEU A 104 7.53 -12.83 13.28
CA LEU A 104 7.73 -13.64 12.07
C LEU A 104 6.70 -13.33 10.96
N SER A 105 5.52 -12.81 11.32
CA SER A 105 4.47 -12.44 10.36
C SER A 105 4.70 -11.09 9.65
N LYS A 106 5.62 -10.24 10.15
CA LYS A 106 5.83 -8.85 9.68
C LYS A 106 7.28 -8.67 9.23
N ARG A 107 7.55 -8.63 7.92
CA ARG A 107 8.90 -8.46 7.34
C ARG A 107 9.45 -7.02 7.47
N ASP A 108 9.41 -6.46 8.67
CA ASP A 108 9.99 -5.17 9.03
C ASP A 108 11.36 -5.35 9.69
N ARG A 109 11.91 -4.29 10.30
CA ARG A 109 13.23 -4.34 10.93
C ARG A 109 13.32 -5.44 12.00
N HIS A 110 12.29 -5.57 12.85
CA HIS A 110 12.28 -6.57 13.92
C HIS A 110 12.31 -8.00 13.40
N PHE A 111 11.73 -8.26 12.22
CA PHE A 111 11.85 -9.56 11.58
C PHE A 111 13.28 -9.87 11.13
N PHE A 112 13.98 -8.89 10.54
CA PHE A 112 15.37 -9.10 10.13
C PHE A 112 16.30 -9.18 11.34
N ASP A 113 16.07 -8.37 12.37
CA ASP A 113 16.78 -8.47 13.65
C ASP A 113 16.54 -9.87 14.28
N CYS A 114 15.30 -10.38 14.23
CA CYS A 114 14.96 -11.73 14.66
C CYS A 114 15.66 -12.80 13.80
N LEU A 115 15.73 -12.62 12.48
CA LEU A 115 16.40 -13.56 11.59
C LEU A 115 17.92 -13.60 11.84
N SER A 116 18.55 -12.43 12.02
CA SER A 116 19.94 -12.31 12.40
C SER A 116 20.21 -12.95 13.76
N TRP A 117 19.33 -12.72 14.74
CA TRP A 117 19.41 -13.36 16.04
C TRP A 117 19.29 -14.90 15.96
N LEU A 118 18.35 -15.43 15.16
CA LEU A 118 18.20 -16.88 14.96
C LEU A 118 19.49 -17.51 14.41
N ILE A 119 20.21 -16.77 13.56
CA ILE A 119 21.49 -17.19 12.99
C ILE A 119 22.61 -17.09 14.03
N ALA A 120 22.69 -15.98 14.75
CA ALA A 120 23.69 -15.77 15.80
C ALA A 120 23.55 -16.73 16.98
N SER A 121 22.35 -17.27 17.23
CA SER A 121 22.02 -18.20 18.32
C SER A 121 22.02 -19.68 17.89
N ASP A 122 22.51 -20.01 16.69
CA ASP A 122 22.53 -21.38 16.14
C ASP A 122 21.14 -22.06 16.08
N ARG A 123 20.08 -21.25 15.99
CA ARG A 123 18.70 -21.72 15.79
C ARG A 123 18.37 -21.88 14.31
N LEU A 124 19.01 -21.10 13.45
CA LEU A 124 18.96 -21.18 11.99
C LEU A 124 20.37 -21.10 11.42
N GLN A 125 20.80 -22.13 10.70
CA GLN A 125 22.08 -22.12 9.99
C GLN A 125 21.81 -22.11 8.48
N ILE A 126 22.53 -21.27 7.73
CA ILE A 126 22.37 -21.15 6.28
C ILE A 126 23.72 -21.28 5.59
N ILE A 127 23.79 -22.15 4.58
CA ILE A 127 24.92 -22.22 3.66
C ILE A 127 24.46 -21.98 2.23
N ALA A 128 25.29 -21.30 1.44
CA ALA A 128 25.06 -21.12 0.01
C ALA A 128 25.94 -22.05 -0.82
N VAL A 129 25.39 -22.58 -1.92
CA VAL A 129 26.10 -23.54 -2.79
C VAL A 129 26.02 -23.17 -4.28
N LYS A 130 27.05 -23.59 -5.04
CA LYS A 130 27.13 -23.52 -6.51
C LYS A 130 27.57 -24.86 -7.10
N PRO A 131 27.27 -25.16 -8.38
CA PRO A 131 27.80 -26.36 -9.04
C PRO A 131 29.35 -26.37 -9.11
N LYS A 132 29.97 -27.56 -8.95
CA LYS A 132 31.40 -27.84 -9.21
C LYS A 132 31.65 -28.12 -10.72
N LYS A 133 32.93 -28.02 -11.14
CA LYS A 133 33.47 -28.44 -12.47
C LYS A 133 32.88 -27.75 -13.72
N ASN A 134 33.03 -26.43 -13.87
CA ASN A 134 32.63 -25.65 -15.07
C ASN A 134 31.19 -25.87 -15.59
N LYS A 135 30.31 -26.54 -14.82
CA LYS A 135 28.90 -26.67 -15.17
C LYS A 135 28.22 -25.31 -15.08
N VAL A 136 27.69 -24.83 -16.19
CA VAL A 136 26.84 -23.64 -16.25
C VAL A 136 25.43 -24.05 -15.81
N GLY A 137 24.98 -23.61 -14.63
CA GLY A 137 23.67 -23.96 -14.09
C GLY A 137 23.45 -23.48 -12.66
N ILE A 138 22.26 -23.72 -12.11
CA ILE A 138 21.90 -23.42 -10.72
C ILE A 138 21.66 -24.71 -9.94
N VAL A 139 21.98 -24.70 -8.65
CA VAL A 139 21.57 -25.77 -7.73
C VAL A 139 20.08 -25.58 -7.43
N HIS A 140 19.24 -26.54 -7.81
CA HIS A 140 17.78 -26.43 -7.74
C HIS A 140 17.14 -27.63 -7.06
N HIS A 141 17.63 -27.96 -5.87
CA HIS A 141 17.06 -28.99 -5.00
C HIS A 141 15.88 -28.41 -4.19
N LYS A 142 14.83 -29.19 -3.98
CA LYS A 142 13.63 -28.78 -3.23
C LYS A 142 13.12 -29.95 -2.41
N PHE A 143 13.79 -30.14 -1.29
CA PHE A 143 13.51 -31.26 -0.40
C PHE A 143 13.82 -30.85 1.03
N GLY A 144 13.25 -31.55 2.00
CA GLY A 144 13.57 -31.32 3.39
C GLY A 144 13.14 -32.46 4.30
N ILE A 145 13.64 -32.42 5.52
CA ILE A 145 13.45 -33.45 6.53
C ILE A 145 13.09 -32.79 7.86
N PHE A 146 11.95 -33.17 8.43
CA PHE A 146 11.59 -32.87 9.81
C PHE A 146 11.98 -34.04 10.70
N SER A 147 12.62 -33.77 11.84
CA SER A 147 12.94 -34.79 12.85
C SER A 147 12.43 -34.41 14.24
N ASP A 148 11.82 -35.34 14.96
CA ASP A 148 11.39 -35.15 16.35
C ASP A 148 12.39 -35.73 17.37
N SER A 149 12.13 -35.49 18.67
CA SER A 149 13.02 -35.91 19.76
C SER A 149 13.05 -37.43 19.99
N SER A 150 12.16 -38.19 19.36
CA SER A 150 12.15 -39.65 19.41
C SER A 150 12.85 -40.28 18.19
N GLY A 151 13.48 -39.45 17.34
CA GLY A 151 14.15 -39.91 16.13
C GLY A 151 13.20 -40.24 14.99
N ASN A 152 11.90 -39.89 15.09
CA ASN A 152 11.00 -40.04 13.96
C ASN A 152 11.27 -38.94 12.94
N GLN A 153 11.28 -39.30 11.68
CA GLN A 153 11.56 -38.44 10.55
C GLN A 153 10.44 -38.44 9.51
N VAL A 154 10.16 -37.27 8.97
CA VAL A 154 9.30 -37.04 7.81
C VAL A 154 10.11 -36.29 6.75
N ALA A 155 10.35 -36.94 5.62
CA ALA A 155 11.02 -36.32 4.48
C ALA A 155 10.00 -35.90 3.43
N PHE A 156 10.31 -34.87 2.67
CA PHE A 156 9.52 -34.47 1.51
C PHE A 156 10.37 -34.05 0.33
N ASN A 157 9.84 -34.23 -0.86
CA ASN A 157 10.43 -33.79 -2.12
C ASN A 157 9.33 -33.22 -3.03
N GLY A 158 9.58 -32.10 -3.70
CA GLY A 158 8.55 -31.49 -4.54
C GLY A 158 8.98 -30.24 -5.28
N SER A 159 8.01 -29.55 -5.87
CA SER A 159 8.23 -28.33 -6.66
C SER A 159 8.25 -27.04 -5.81
N VAL A 160 7.83 -27.13 -4.53
CA VAL A 160 7.61 -25.98 -3.63
C VAL A 160 8.91 -25.25 -3.33
N ASN A 161 8.95 -23.95 -3.65
CA ASN A 161 9.99 -23.04 -3.15
C ASN A 161 9.59 -22.43 -1.79
N PHE A 162 10.57 -22.07 -0.96
CA PHE A 162 10.30 -21.44 0.33
C PHE A 162 10.03 -19.94 0.20
N SER A 163 8.83 -19.57 -0.24
CA SER A 163 8.41 -18.17 -0.42
C SER A 163 6.90 -18.02 -0.26
N GLN A 164 6.43 -16.80 0.07
CA GLN A 164 4.99 -16.54 0.17
C GLN A 164 4.24 -16.87 -1.14
N TYR A 165 4.85 -16.57 -2.28
CA TYR A 165 4.23 -16.77 -3.58
C TYR A 165 4.07 -18.26 -3.91
N ALA A 166 5.11 -19.07 -3.66
CA ALA A 166 5.04 -20.51 -3.88
C ALA A 166 4.04 -21.21 -2.95
N LEU A 167 3.94 -20.78 -1.68
CA LEU A 167 3.07 -21.43 -0.70
C LEU A 167 1.59 -21.00 -0.78
N LYS A 168 1.26 -19.90 -1.47
CA LYS A 168 -0.11 -19.36 -1.53
C LYS A 168 -0.68 -19.20 -2.93
N HIS A 169 0.16 -19.12 -3.96
CA HIS A 169 -0.27 -18.70 -5.30
C HIS A 169 0.16 -19.66 -6.41
N ASN A 170 1.21 -20.46 -6.19
CA ASN A 170 1.59 -21.50 -7.14
C ASN A 170 0.76 -22.77 -6.93
N VAL A 171 0.47 -23.46 -8.04
CA VAL A 171 0.08 -24.86 -7.99
C VAL A 171 1.33 -25.68 -7.73
N GLU A 172 1.47 -26.20 -6.53
CA GLU A 172 2.64 -26.95 -6.10
C GLU A 172 2.24 -28.35 -5.66
N THR A 173 3.18 -29.29 -5.81
CA THR A 173 3.04 -30.65 -5.31
C THR A 173 4.29 -31.04 -4.54
N LEU A 174 4.09 -31.72 -3.42
CA LEU A 174 5.13 -32.43 -2.69
C LEU A 174 4.67 -33.85 -2.35
N TRP A 175 5.62 -34.77 -2.33
CA TRP A 175 5.45 -36.12 -1.83
C TRP A 175 6.17 -36.25 -0.51
N THR A 176 5.63 -37.07 0.39
CA THR A 176 6.18 -37.26 1.73
C THR A 176 6.49 -38.73 1.99
N GLU A 177 7.54 -38.94 2.77
CA GLU A 177 8.03 -40.25 3.21
C GLU A 177 8.16 -40.23 4.74
N TYR A 178 7.86 -41.35 5.40
CA TYR A 178 7.87 -41.43 6.87
C TYR A 178 8.74 -42.58 7.36
N SER A 179 9.51 -42.34 8.40
CA SER A 179 10.36 -43.37 9.02
C SER A 179 9.60 -44.51 9.73
N TRP A 180 8.31 -44.34 10.06
CA TRP A 180 7.54 -45.29 10.89
C TRP A 180 6.38 -46.00 10.16
N ARG A 181 6.16 -45.73 8.88
CA ARG A 181 4.95 -46.21 8.15
C ARG A 181 5.23 -47.08 6.93
N SER A 182 6.48 -47.42 6.64
CA SER A 182 6.85 -47.99 5.36
C SER A 182 7.89 -49.12 5.46
N GLU A 183 7.63 -50.20 4.72
CA GLU A 183 8.54 -51.33 4.56
C GLU A 183 9.67 -50.96 3.57
N GLY A 184 10.93 -51.18 3.98
CA GLY A 184 12.15 -51.12 3.17
C GLY A 184 12.46 -49.79 2.46
N ILE A 185 11.82 -49.55 1.31
CA ILE A 185 12.23 -48.59 0.28
C ILE A 185 12.11 -47.13 0.74
N SER A 186 11.08 -46.79 1.50
CA SER A 186 10.87 -45.42 1.99
C SER A 186 11.90 -45.03 3.06
N LYS A 187 12.31 -45.99 3.91
CA LYS A 187 13.41 -45.80 4.84
C LYS A 187 14.72 -45.56 4.10
N GLU A 188 15.01 -46.37 3.08
CA GLU A 188 16.17 -46.16 2.19
C GLU A 188 16.17 -44.79 1.52
N ARG A 189 15.01 -44.30 1.04
CA ARG A 189 14.87 -42.96 0.45
C ARG A 189 15.16 -41.84 1.47
N ILE A 190 14.66 -41.97 2.70
CA ILE A 190 14.92 -41.00 3.77
C ILE A 190 16.41 -40.98 4.09
N GLU A 191 17.03 -42.15 4.24
CA GLU A 191 18.47 -42.28 4.51
C GLU A 191 19.31 -41.67 3.39
N GLU A 192 18.96 -41.90 2.12
CA GLU A 192 19.65 -41.29 0.97
C GLU A 192 19.45 -39.76 0.90
N MET A 193 18.26 -39.25 1.23
CA MET A 193 18.01 -37.81 1.31
C MET A 193 18.80 -37.13 2.43
N ILE A 194 18.90 -37.78 3.60
CA ILE A 194 19.74 -37.32 4.71
C ILE A 194 21.20 -37.31 4.27
N ARG A 195 21.67 -38.39 3.65
CA ARG A 195 23.04 -38.50 3.14
C ARG A 195 23.35 -37.39 2.14
N LEU A 196 22.47 -37.15 1.17
CA LEU A 196 22.64 -36.07 0.18
C LEU A 196 22.69 -34.69 0.83
N PHE A 197 21.83 -34.46 1.83
CA PHE A 197 21.84 -33.22 2.61
C PHE A 197 23.17 -33.06 3.34
N GLU A 198 23.62 -34.07 4.08
CA GLU A 198 24.87 -34.06 4.85
C GLU A 198 26.12 -33.92 3.98
N GLU A 199 26.22 -34.64 2.86
CA GLU A 199 27.35 -34.51 1.93
C GLU A 199 27.45 -33.08 1.37
N THR A 200 26.30 -32.45 1.07
CA THR A 200 26.27 -31.04 0.65
C THR A 200 26.57 -30.09 1.80
N TRP A 201 25.99 -30.36 2.97
CA TRP A 201 26.11 -29.57 4.19
C TRP A 201 27.52 -29.56 4.75
N ASN A 202 28.27 -30.65 4.62
CA ASN A 202 29.65 -30.79 5.08
C ASN A 202 30.66 -30.35 4.01
N GLY A 203 30.26 -30.35 2.73
CA GLY A 203 31.07 -29.87 1.60
C GLY A 203 31.76 -30.98 0.82
N ASP A 204 31.43 -32.22 1.14
CA ASP A 204 31.98 -33.46 0.58
C ASP A 204 31.33 -33.81 -0.77
N SER A 205 30.23 -33.15 -1.16
CA SER A 205 29.57 -33.41 -2.44
C SER A 205 30.49 -33.20 -3.65
N ASP A 206 30.56 -34.18 -4.55
CA ASP A 206 31.37 -34.11 -5.78
C ASP A 206 30.84 -33.11 -6.82
N VAL A 207 29.59 -32.68 -6.69
CA VAL A 207 28.86 -31.90 -7.72
C VAL A 207 28.53 -30.48 -7.29
N VAL A 208 28.58 -30.14 -6.00
CA VAL A 208 28.34 -28.79 -5.48
C VAL A 208 29.45 -28.34 -4.54
N ARG A 209 29.74 -27.04 -4.53
CA ARG A 209 30.68 -26.40 -3.61
C ARG A 209 29.97 -25.34 -2.80
N LYS A 210 30.36 -25.22 -1.53
CA LYS A 210 29.96 -24.09 -0.67
C LYS A 210 30.59 -22.80 -1.16
N ILE A 211 29.89 -21.69 -0.97
CA ILE A 211 30.40 -20.34 -1.17
C ILE A 211 30.10 -19.48 0.07
N PRO A 212 30.96 -18.50 0.39
CA PRO A 212 30.65 -17.49 1.39
C PRO A 212 29.37 -16.73 1.03
N ILE A 213 28.59 -16.31 2.04
CA ILE A 213 27.35 -15.56 1.83
C ILE A 213 27.62 -14.22 1.13
N GLU A 214 28.79 -13.63 1.38
CA GLU A 214 29.31 -12.43 0.74
C GLU A 214 29.43 -12.57 -0.78
N GLU A 215 29.72 -13.78 -1.28
CA GLU A 215 29.84 -14.09 -2.71
C GLU A 215 28.51 -14.47 -3.39
N VAL A 216 27.43 -14.58 -2.61
CA VAL A 216 26.07 -14.86 -3.12
C VAL A 216 25.57 -13.67 -3.93
N LYS A 217 25.05 -13.92 -5.13
CA LYS A 217 24.53 -12.85 -6.00
C LYS A 217 23.29 -12.26 -5.37
N THR A 218 23.22 -10.94 -5.36
CA THR A 218 21.98 -10.25 -5.07
C THR A 218 21.05 -10.42 -6.27
N ALA A 219 19.89 -11.05 -6.06
CA ALA A 219 18.88 -11.24 -7.08
C ALA A 219 18.30 -9.87 -7.50
N VAL A 220 18.84 -9.29 -8.57
CA VAL A 220 18.22 -8.16 -9.27
C VAL A 220 17.06 -8.71 -10.09
N TYR A 221 15.83 -8.34 -9.75
CA TYR A 221 14.64 -8.76 -10.49
C TYR A 221 14.71 -8.22 -11.91
N ASN A 222 15.00 -9.09 -12.88
CA ASN A 222 14.79 -8.79 -14.28
C ASN A 222 14.25 -10.00 -15.03
N LYS A 223 13.15 -9.74 -15.77
CA LYS A 223 12.50 -10.53 -16.83
C LYS A 223 11.71 -11.79 -16.44
N PHE A 224 10.38 -11.69 -16.53
CA PHE A 224 9.52 -12.79 -17.03
C PHE A 224 8.68 -12.31 -18.23
N PRO A 225 8.34 -13.20 -19.19
CA PRO A 225 7.78 -12.83 -20.49
C PRO A 225 6.28 -12.50 -20.41
N LYS A 226 5.82 -11.70 -21.37
CA LYS A 226 4.44 -11.22 -21.56
C LYS A 226 3.45 -12.38 -21.71
N LYS A 227 2.57 -12.58 -20.72
CA LYS A 227 1.20 -13.05 -20.95
C LYS A 227 0.29 -11.82 -21.02
N THR A 228 -0.75 -11.85 -21.85
CA THR A 228 -1.64 -10.70 -22.06
C THR A 228 -2.71 -10.64 -20.96
N LEU A 229 -3.12 -9.40 -20.63
CA LEU A 229 -4.04 -9.08 -19.53
C LEU A 229 -5.36 -9.86 -19.59
N LYS A 230 -5.86 -10.15 -20.79
CA LYS A 230 -7.11 -10.88 -20.97
C LYS A 230 -7.01 -12.33 -20.48
N GLU A 231 -5.89 -13.00 -20.70
CA GLU A 231 -5.64 -14.37 -20.23
C GLU A 231 -5.45 -14.44 -18.72
N LEU A 232 -4.88 -13.40 -18.12
CA LEU A 232 -4.67 -13.30 -16.67
C LEU A 232 -5.95 -12.90 -15.92
N VAL A 233 -6.79 -12.04 -16.53
CA VAL A 233 -8.08 -11.62 -15.97
C VAL A 233 -9.16 -12.69 -16.17
N GLU A 234 -9.18 -13.41 -17.29
CA GLU A 234 -10.06 -14.57 -17.46
C GLU A 234 -9.69 -15.69 -16.46
N GLN A 235 -8.40 -15.89 -16.17
CA GLN A 235 -7.96 -16.80 -15.12
C GLN A 235 -8.28 -16.30 -13.71
N GLU A 236 -8.06 -15.01 -13.38
CA GLU A 236 -8.38 -14.45 -12.06
C GLU A 236 -9.89 -14.38 -11.80
N CYS A 237 -10.72 -14.09 -12.82
CA CYS A 237 -12.17 -14.13 -12.70
C CYS A 237 -12.70 -15.57 -12.61
N GLN A 238 -12.14 -16.52 -13.38
CA GLN A 238 -12.44 -17.94 -13.20
C GLN A 238 -12.01 -18.45 -11.83
N LEU A 239 -10.83 -18.04 -11.34
CA LEU A 239 -10.33 -18.39 -10.00
C LEU A 239 -11.17 -17.75 -8.90
N ALA A 240 -11.62 -16.50 -9.03
CA ALA A 240 -12.47 -15.86 -8.02
C ALA A 240 -13.88 -16.44 -8.00
N GLU A 241 -14.45 -16.77 -9.16
CA GLU A 241 -15.75 -17.47 -9.26
C GLU A 241 -15.66 -18.93 -8.79
N GLU A 242 -14.54 -19.61 -9.06
CA GLU A 242 -14.24 -20.94 -8.52
C GLU A 242 -13.97 -20.90 -7.02
N ILE A 243 -13.23 -19.92 -6.48
CA ILE A 243 -12.98 -19.74 -5.03
C ILE A 243 -14.28 -19.44 -4.29
N ILE A 244 -15.16 -18.60 -4.83
CA ILE A 244 -16.46 -18.29 -4.19
C ILE A 244 -17.39 -19.50 -4.26
N LYS A 245 -17.48 -20.18 -5.41
CA LYS A 245 -18.23 -21.44 -5.50
C LYS A 245 -17.65 -22.53 -4.63
N GLU A 246 -16.33 -22.64 -4.51
CA GLU A 246 -15.64 -23.68 -3.76
C GLU A 246 -15.68 -23.43 -2.24
N TYR A 247 -15.74 -22.16 -1.79
CA TYR A 247 -16.02 -21.81 -0.38
C TYR A 247 -17.49 -22.07 0.02
N GLU A 248 -18.44 -21.89 -0.90
CA GLU A 248 -19.85 -22.19 -0.65
C GLU A 248 -20.17 -23.70 -0.82
N LEU A 249 -19.36 -24.47 -1.56
CA LEU A 249 -19.57 -25.91 -1.80
C LEU A 249 -18.63 -26.88 -1.05
N ARG A 250 -17.47 -26.46 -0.54
CA ARG A 250 -16.59 -27.34 0.26
C ARG A 250 -16.79 -27.09 1.74
N GLY A 251 -17.71 -27.86 2.33
CA GLY A 251 -17.93 -28.00 3.76
C GLY A 251 -16.66 -28.35 4.55
N SER A 252 -15.83 -27.35 4.79
CA SER A 252 -14.75 -27.36 5.76
C SER A 252 -15.34 -26.77 7.03
N ASP A 253 -15.51 -27.62 8.04
CA ASP A 253 -16.14 -27.27 9.31
C ASP A 253 -15.51 -26.01 9.95
N PRO A 254 -16.26 -24.90 10.07
CA PRO A 254 -15.81 -23.68 10.75
C PRO A 254 -15.30 -23.93 12.18
N HIS A 255 -15.68 -25.06 12.80
CA HIS A 255 -15.25 -25.42 14.14
C HIS A 255 -13.77 -25.81 14.26
N LYS A 256 -13.05 -26.20 13.19
CA LYS A 256 -11.63 -26.59 13.35
C LYS A 256 -10.68 -25.44 13.64
N ILE A 257 -10.93 -24.24 13.11
CA ILE A 257 -10.11 -23.04 13.44
C ILE A 257 -10.46 -22.52 14.84
N GLU A 258 -11.74 -22.61 15.24
CA GLU A 258 -12.18 -22.29 16.60
C GLU A 258 -11.67 -23.30 17.65
N ASP A 259 -11.61 -24.59 17.32
CA ASP A 259 -11.08 -25.65 18.18
C ASP A 259 -9.55 -25.49 18.37
N ILE A 260 -8.83 -25.08 17.31
CA ILE A 260 -7.41 -24.72 17.39
C ILE A 260 -7.20 -23.52 18.34
N LEU A 261 -8.04 -22.49 18.27
CA LEU A 261 -7.98 -21.34 19.18
C LEU A 261 -8.40 -21.68 20.63
N ARG A 262 -9.29 -22.66 20.81
CA ARG A 262 -9.74 -23.16 22.11
C ARG A 262 -8.69 -23.99 22.84
N ASP A 263 -8.02 -24.91 22.15
CA ASP A 263 -6.94 -25.72 22.75
C ASP A 263 -5.72 -24.87 23.11
N LEU A 264 -5.48 -23.78 22.36
CA LEU A 264 -4.38 -22.83 22.60
C LEU A 264 -4.59 -21.89 23.80
N THR A 265 -5.80 -21.83 24.40
CA THR A 265 -6.15 -20.86 25.46
C THR A 265 -6.48 -21.47 26.83
N ALA A 266 -6.26 -22.78 27.03
CA ALA A 266 -6.44 -23.45 28.33
C ALA A 266 -5.28 -23.14 29.31
N LYS A 267 -5.61 -22.59 30.48
CA LYS A 267 -4.79 -21.71 31.38
C LYS A 267 -3.94 -22.45 32.47
N PRO A 268 -3.19 -21.71 33.32
CA PRO A 268 -3.80 -21.18 34.55
C PRO A 268 -3.65 -19.66 34.75
N ARG A 269 -4.69 -19.08 35.35
CA ARG A 269 -4.87 -17.66 35.66
C ARG A 269 -3.71 -17.09 36.47
N SER A 270 -3.13 -15.99 35.99
CA SER A 270 -2.45 -15.00 36.83
C SER A 270 -2.97 -13.60 36.47
N LYS A 271 -3.48 -12.89 37.47
CA LYS A 271 -4.00 -11.52 37.34
C LYS A 271 -2.81 -10.57 37.14
N SER A 272 -2.51 -10.19 35.90
CA SER A 272 -1.69 -9.00 35.66
C SER A 272 -2.60 -7.82 35.32
N LYS A 273 -2.53 -6.78 36.18
CA LYS A 273 -3.23 -5.51 36.00
C LYS A 273 -2.71 -4.84 34.73
N ARG A 274 -3.59 -4.62 33.75
CA ARG A 274 -3.36 -3.66 32.68
C ARG A 274 -3.21 -2.26 33.31
N ILE A 275 -2.00 -1.72 33.28
CA ILE A 275 -1.78 -0.29 33.44
C ILE A 275 -2.27 0.35 32.14
N LYS A 276 -3.43 1.01 32.22
CA LYS A 276 -3.91 1.90 31.17
C LYS A 276 -3.15 3.23 31.28
N SER A 277 -2.33 3.55 30.28
CA SER A 277 -1.95 4.94 30.01
C SER A 277 -3.10 5.59 29.23
N GLU A 278 -4.15 6.01 29.93
CA GLU A 278 -5.35 6.64 29.33
C GLU A 278 -5.39 8.17 29.50
N ALA A 279 -4.26 8.80 29.80
CA ALA A 279 -4.20 10.24 30.03
C ALA A 279 -3.19 10.90 29.08
N GLU A 280 -3.54 11.07 27.80
CA GLU A 280 -2.94 12.10 26.92
C GLU A 280 -3.66 12.31 25.56
N ASP A 281 -4.48 11.36 25.08
CA ASP A 281 -5.07 11.41 23.71
C ASP A 281 -6.37 12.24 23.57
N VAL A 282 -6.77 12.99 24.61
CA VAL A 282 -8.15 13.53 24.74
C VAL A 282 -8.47 14.75 23.86
N ASN A 283 -7.55 15.33 23.08
CA ASN A 283 -7.89 16.56 22.34
C ASN A 283 -7.29 16.77 20.94
N LYS A 284 -6.76 15.73 20.30
CA LYS A 284 -6.17 15.85 18.96
C LYS A 284 -7.20 15.98 17.84
N TRP A 285 -8.39 15.39 18.01
CA TRP A 285 -9.41 15.25 16.96
C TRP A 285 -10.67 16.12 17.15
N LYS A 286 -10.63 17.09 18.06
CA LYS A 286 -11.77 17.96 18.42
C LYS A 286 -12.41 18.67 17.22
N HIS A 287 -11.63 18.95 16.17
CA HIS A 287 -12.14 19.58 14.95
C HIS A 287 -13.22 18.73 14.26
N GLN A 288 -13.17 17.40 14.41
CA GLN A 288 -14.20 16.49 13.90
C GLN A 288 -15.50 16.60 14.71
N ASP A 289 -15.41 16.74 16.04
CA ASP A 289 -16.58 16.94 16.91
C ASP A 289 -17.26 18.28 16.59
N GLU A 290 -16.45 19.33 16.43
CA GLU A 290 -16.93 20.65 16.02
C GLU A 290 -17.57 20.62 14.63
N ALA A 291 -16.99 19.87 13.68
CA ALA A 291 -17.55 19.70 12.34
C ALA A 291 -18.91 18.97 12.37
N VAL A 292 -19.01 17.87 13.15
CA VAL A 292 -20.26 17.14 13.36
C VAL A 292 -21.33 18.07 13.96
N ALA A 293 -21.02 18.75 15.07
CA ALA A 293 -21.97 19.62 15.75
C ALA A 293 -22.47 20.77 14.86
N VAL A 294 -21.57 21.40 14.09
CA VAL A 294 -21.93 22.48 13.16
C VAL A 294 -22.80 21.94 12.01
N PHE A 295 -22.46 20.78 11.45
CA PHE A 295 -23.25 20.18 10.37
C PHE A 295 -24.66 19.82 10.83
N LEU A 296 -24.81 19.19 12.00
CA LEU A 296 -26.13 18.82 12.53
C LEU A 296 -27.03 20.05 12.73
N LYS A 297 -26.46 21.19 13.11
CA LYS A 297 -27.18 22.47 13.22
C LYS A 297 -27.53 23.09 11.87
N LYS A 298 -26.60 23.07 10.91
CA LYS A 298 -26.74 23.74 9.61
C LYS A 298 -27.47 22.89 8.56
N LYS A 299 -27.45 21.56 8.71
CA LYS A 299 -27.95 20.50 7.82
C LYS A 299 -27.29 20.44 6.45
N ARG A 300 -26.87 21.58 5.90
CA ARG A 300 -26.22 21.66 4.60
C ARG A 300 -24.96 22.54 4.65
N GLY A 301 -23.90 22.12 3.97
CA GLY A 301 -22.67 22.90 3.86
C GLY A 301 -21.43 22.07 3.55
N VAL A 302 -20.33 22.76 3.29
CA VAL A 302 -19.04 22.16 2.95
C VAL A 302 -18.11 22.15 4.17
N LEU A 303 -17.54 20.97 4.46
CA LEU A 303 -16.39 20.82 5.36
C LEU A 303 -15.11 20.94 4.53
N ASN A 304 -14.44 22.07 4.64
CA ASN A 304 -13.13 22.28 4.07
C ASN A 304 -12.07 21.72 5.03
N MET A 305 -11.52 20.55 4.72
CA MET A 305 -10.62 19.81 5.59
C MET A 305 -9.41 19.32 4.79
N ALA A 306 -8.21 19.63 5.26
CA ALA A 306 -6.98 19.19 4.64
C ALA A 306 -6.91 17.66 4.48
N THR A 307 -6.20 17.20 3.46
CA THR A 307 -5.95 15.78 3.23
C THR A 307 -5.28 15.14 4.46
N GLY A 308 -5.68 13.92 4.81
CA GLY A 308 -5.16 13.21 6.00
C GLY A 308 -5.77 13.63 7.35
N THR A 309 -6.71 14.58 7.40
CA THR A 309 -7.33 15.04 8.67
C THR A 309 -8.62 14.31 9.07
N GLY A 310 -8.98 13.25 8.33
CA GLY A 310 -10.12 12.38 8.61
C GLY A 310 -11.47 12.87 8.04
N LYS A 311 -11.48 13.39 6.81
CA LYS A 311 -12.70 13.78 6.07
C LYS A 311 -13.77 12.69 6.06
N THR A 312 -13.43 11.52 5.52
CA THR A 312 -14.31 10.34 5.44
C THR A 312 -14.82 9.93 6.81
N ARG A 313 -13.92 9.85 7.81
CA ARG A 313 -14.28 9.55 9.20
C ARG A 313 -15.30 10.55 9.77
N THR A 314 -15.12 11.85 9.51
CA THR A 314 -16.03 12.89 9.99
C THR A 314 -17.40 12.76 9.35
N ALA A 315 -17.46 12.49 8.03
CA ALA A 315 -18.70 12.26 7.32
C ALA A 315 -19.44 10.99 7.81
N LEU A 316 -18.72 9.91 8.08
CA LEU A 316 -19.31 8.68 8.65
C LEU A 316 -19.81 8.89 10.08
N ARG A 317 -19.17 9.75 10.88
CA ARG A 317 -19.69 10.15 12.20
C ARG A 317 -20.98 10.96 12.10
N ILE A 318 -21.09 11.84 11.10
CA ILE A 318 -22.33 12.56 10.79
C ILE A 318 -23.42 11.55 10.40
N ALA A 319 -23.12 10.61 9.50
CA ALA A 319 -24.04 9.57 9.08
C ALA A 319 -24.52 8.72 10.26
N ASP A 320 -23.61 8.18 11.09
CA ASP A 320 -23.93 7.39 12.29
C ASP A 320 -24.85 8.17 13.25
N HIS A 321 -24.59 9.46 13.47
CA HIS A 321 -25.45 10.30 14.32
C HIS A 321 -26.85 10.44 13.72
N LEU A 322 -26.97 10.76 12.43
CA LEU A 322 -28.27 10.91 11.76
C LEU A 322 -29.06 9.60 11.69
N ILE A 323 -28.38 8.46 11.53
CA ILE A 323 -29.00 7.13 11.54
C ILE A 323 -29.56 6.81 12.93
N ARG A 324 -28.78 7.06 14.00
CA ARG A 324 -29.19 6.76 15.39
C ARG A 324 -30.33 7.63 15.89
N GLU A 325 -30.37 8.89 15.46
CA GLU A 325 -31.44 9.84 15.76
C GLU A 325 -32.65 9.68 14.83
N ASP A 326 -32.69 8.62 14.01
CA ASP A 326 -33.77 8.33 13.04
C ASP A 326 -34.12 9.55 12.14
N SER A 327 -33.10 10.35 11.83
CA SER A 327 -33.23 11.59 11.07
C SER A 327 -33.16 11.36 9.56
N VAL A 328 -32.62 10.22 9.13
CA VAL A 328 -32.49 9.80 7.73
C VAL A 328 -32.79 8.32 7.57
N ASP A 329 -33.44 7.97 6.47
CA ASP A 329 -33.70 6.59 6.04
C ASP A 329 -32.76 6.13 4.93
N SER A 330 -32.10 7.07 4.25
CA SER A 330 -31.21 6.73 3.14
C SER A 330 -30.00 7.67 3.07
N ILE A 331 -28.91 7.18 2.50
CA ILE A 331 -27.69 7.95 2.27
C ILE A 331 -27.26 7.78 0.82
N ILE A 332 -26.86 8.86 0.17
CA ILE A 332 -26.28 8.86 -1.18
C ILE A 332 -24.89 9.47 -1.10
N ILE A 333 -23.87 8.77 -1.58
CA ILE A 333 -22.49 9.21 -1.56
C ILE A 333 -21.97 9.24 -2.99
N SER A 334 -21.56 10.43 -3.43
CA SER A 334 -21.15 10.70 -4.80
C SER A 334 -19.68 11.10 -4.92
N CYS A 335 -18.94 10.34 -5.73
CA CYS A 335 -17.51 10.53 -5.96
C CYS A 335 -17.20 10.58 -7.47
N ASP A 336 -16.11 11.25 -7.85
CA ASP A 336 -15.68 11.29 -9.26
C ASP A 336 -14.82 10.08 -9.64
N GLY A 337 -14.02 9.55 -8.70
CA GLY A 337 -13.12 8.42 -8.93
C GLY A 337 -13.71 7.09 -8.47
N ILE A 338 -13.50 6.03 -9.26
CA ILE A 338 -13.90 4.65 -8.91
C ILE A 338 -13.16 4.17 -7.67
N ASP A 339 -11.85 4.42 -7.57
CA ASP A 339 -11.04 4.02 -6.41
C ASP A 339 -11.54 4.64 -5.11
N LEU A 340 -12.03 5.88 -5.18
CA LEU A 340 -12.60 6.57 -4.02
C LEU A 340 -13.91 5.91 -3.59
N LEU A 341 -14.75 5.48 -4.55
CA LEU A 341 -15.98 4.73 -4.24
C LEU A 341 -15.67 3.37 -3.58
N ASP A 342 -14.66 2.65 -4.06
CA ASP A 342 -14.22 1.39 -3.45
C ASP A 342 -13.67 1.60 -2.03
N GLN A 343 -12.96 2.71 -1.78
CA GLN A 343 -12.55 3.09 -0.42
C GLN A 343 -13.76 3.39 0.48
N TRP A 344 -14.71 4.20 0.00
CA TRP A 344 -15.94 4.49 0.72
C TRP A 344 -16.72 3.22 1.03
N TYR A 345 -16.79 2.26 0.11
CA TYR A 345 -17.41 0.96 0.32
C TYR A 345 -16.80 0.23 1.52
N GLY A 346 -15.47 0.10 1.58
CA GLY A 346 -14.79 -0.52 2.72
C GLY A 346 -15.06 0.18 4.05
N GLU A 347 -14.98 1.51 4.07
CA GLU A 347 -15.23 2.31 5.29
C GLU A 347 -16.69 2.22 5.78
N ILE A 348 -17.65 2.15 4.85
CA ILE A 348 -19.07 1.98 5.17
C ILE A 348 -19.35 0.57 5.68
N LEU A 349 -18.77 -0.46 5.08
CA LEU A 349 -18.88 -1.83 5.59
C LEU A 349 -18.33 -1.90 7.02
N ASN A 350 -17.17 -1.30 7.27
CA ASN A 350 -16.61 -1.22 8.62
C ASN A 350 -17.55 -0.50 9.60
N LEU A 351 -18.19 0.60 9.19
CA LEU A 351 -19.20 1.28 10.01
C LEU A 351 -20.38 0.35 10.31
N ILE A 352 -20.95 -0.29 9.29
CA ILE A 352 -22.09 -1.19 9.40
C ILE A 352 -21.78 -2.36 10.34
N PHE A 353 -20.66 -3.05 10.15
CA PHE A 353 -20.28 -4.19 10.99
C PHE A 353 -19.92 -3.77 12.42
N SER A 354 -19.12 -2.71 12.59
CA SER A 354 -18.68 -2.27 13.92
C SER A 354 -19.79 -1.66 14.78
N LYS A 355 -20.88 -1.18 14.15
CA LYS A 355 -22.04 -0.57 14.82
C LYS A 355 -23.30 -1.42 14.75
N GLU A 356 -23.23 -2.62 14.17
CA GLU A 356 -24.35 -3.55 13.99
C GLU A 356 -25.57 -2.90 13.31
N LEU A 357 -25.33 -2.07 12.29
CA LEU A 357 -26.40 -1.35 11.58
C LEU A 357 -27.09 -2.29 10.58
N ALA A 358 -28.42 -2.39 10.65
CA ALA A 358 -29.22 -3.13 9.68
C ALA A 358 -29.45 -2.31 8.39
N TRP A 359 -28.38 -1.91 7.71
CA TRP A 359 -28.39 -1.09 6.49
C TRP A 359 -27.70 -1.83 5.34
N TRP A 360 -28.19 -1.66 4.11
CA TRP A 360 -27.59 -2.26 2.92
C TRP A 360 -26.81 -1.23 2.09
N VAL A 361 -25.71 -1.69 1.51
CA VAL A 361 -24.91 -0.86 0.60
C VAL A 361 -25.25 -1.22 -0.85
N VAL A 362 -25.52 -0.22 -1.67
CA VAL A 362 -25.91 -0.32 -3.08
C VAL A 362 -24.88 0.43 -3.92
N ARG A 363 -24.49 -0.11 -5.08
CA ARG A 363 -23.40 0.43 -5.90
C ARG A 363 -23.84 0.71 -7.35
N GLN A 364 -23.48 1.90 -7.82
CA GLN A 364 -23.74 2.40 -9.17
C GLN A 364 -22.46 2.98 -9.80
N TYR A 365 -21.47 2.12 -10.02
CA TYR A 365 -20.18 2.47 -10.64
C TYR A 365 -19.46 1.20 -11.15
N LYS A 366 -18.41 1.33 -11.99
CA LYS A 366 -17.60 0.18 -12.49
C LYS A 366 -18.42 -0.99 -13.07
N GLY A 367 -19.43 -0.69 -13.89
CA GLY A 367 -20.32 -1.72 -14.46
C GLY A 367 -21.34 -2.33 -13.49
N LEU A 368 -21.32 -1.94 -12.21
CA LEU A 368 -22.38 -2.27 -11.25
C LEU A 368 -23.57 -1.32 -11.46
N HIS A 369 -24.77 -1.91 -11.48
CA HIS A 369 -26.02 -1.24 -11.86
C HIS A 369 -27.12 -1.44 -10.80
N GLU A 370 -26.79 -1.32 -9.52
CA GLU A 370 -27.69 -1.68 -8.43
C GLU A 370 -28.62 -0.51 -8.01
N ALA A 371 -28.51 0.68 -8.62
CA ALA A 371 -29.32 1.86 -8.24
C ALA A 371 -30.83 1.68 -8.40
N GLU A 372 -31.28 0.72 -9.22
CA GLU A 372 -32.70 0.38 -9.32
C GLU A 372 -33.26 -0.13 -7.99
N GLY A 373 -32.51 -0.99 -7.30
CA GLY A 373 -32.89 -1.48 -5.97
C GLY A 373 -32.95 -0.37 -4.92
N PHE A 374 -32.12 0.67 -5.05
CA PHE A 374 -32.22 1.86 -4.19
C PHE A 374 -33.48 2.67 -4.48
N ARG A 375 -33.80 2.94 -5.75
CA ARG A 375 -34.99 3.72 -6.12
C ARG A 375 -36.31 3.02 -5.81
N ALA A 376 -36.34 1.69 -5.91
CA ALA A 376 -37.55 0.93 -5.59
C ALA A 376 -37.90 0.98 -4.09
N ASN A 377 -36.88 1.06 -3.22
CA ASN A 377 -37.07 1.22 -1.78
C ASN A 377 -35.77 1.76 -1.15
N PRO A 378 -35.65 3.06 -0.89
CA PRO A 378 -34.41 3.66 -0.37
C PRO A 378 -34.19 3.43 1.13
N ILE A 379 -35.19 2.89 1.84
CA ILE A 379 -35.15 2.74 3.30
C ILE A 379 -34.02 1.81 3.73
N ARG A 380 -33.22 2.29 4.69
CA ARG A 380 -32.02 1.66 5.24
C ARG A 380 -30.99 1.28 4.17
N LYS A 381 -30.83 2.13 3.15
CA LYS A 381 -29.82 1.93 2.10
C LYS A 381 -28.83 3.07 1.99
N ILE A 382 -27.59 2.70 1.67
CA ILE A 382 -26.48 3.59 1.37
C ILE A 382 -26.09 3.38 -0.09
N LEU A 383 -26.36 4.35 -0.95
CA LEU A 383 -26.00 4.33 -2.37
C LEU A 383 -24.63 4.96 -2.59
N LEU A 384 -23.69 4.18 -3.13
CA LEU A 384 -22.42 4.64 -3.69
C LEU A 384 -22.56 4.83 -5.18
N VAL A 385 -22.35 6.05 -5.69
CA VAL A 385 -22.60 6.38 -7.10
C VAL A 385 -21.50 7.26 -7.69
N SER A 386 -21.07 6.95 -8.91
CA SER A 386 -20.18 7.86 -9.64
C SER A 386 -20.93 9.13 -10.03
N ARG A 387 -20.28 10.29 -9.91
CA ARG A 387 -20.88 11.61 -10.21
C ARG A 387 -21.65 11.68 -11.54
N PRO A 388 -21.12 11.16 -12.66
CA PRO A 388 -21.86 11.14 -13.93
C PRO A 388 -23.19 10.37 -13.90
N LYS A 389 -23.34 9.40 -12.98
CA LYS A 389 -24.57 8.58 -12.82
C LYS A 389 -25.46 9.07 -11.68
N LEU A 390 -25.07 10.11 -10.94
CA LEU A 390 -25.81 10.60 -9.78
C LEU A 390 -27.22 11.07 -10.17
N HIS A 391 -27.32 11.89 -11.23
CA HIS A 391 -28.61 12.44 -11.66
C HIS A 391 -29.62 11.34 -12.01
N LEU A 392 -29.18 10.23 -12.62
CA LEU A 392 -30.03 9.07 -12.93
C LEU A 392 -30.50 8.34 -11.67
N SER A 393 -29.64 8.27 -10.67
CA SER A 393 -29.90 7.53 -9.43
C SER A 393 -30.81 8.30 -8.49
N MET A 394 -30.78 9.64 -8.56
CA MET A 394 -31.68 10.51 -7.82
C MET A 394 -33.04 10.69 -8.50
N LYS A 395 -33.11 10.52 -9.83
CA LYS A 395 -34.39 10.54 -10.58
C LYS A 395 -35.30 9.42 -10.09
N GLY A 396 -36.38 9.79 -9.42
CA GLY A 396 -37.40 8.88 -8.89
C GLY A 396 -37.57 8.95 -7.36
N LEU A 397 -36.65 9.59 -6.64
CA LEU A 397 -36.85 9.89 -5.21
C LEU A 397 -37.99 10.89 -5.06
N ASN A 398 -39.04 10.49 -4.35
CA ASN A 398 -40.14 11.40 -4.05
C ASN A 398 -39.74 12.38 -2.93
N ALA A 399 -40.55 13.42 -2.71
CA ALA A 399 -40.22 14.47 -1.74
C ALA A 399 -40.10 13.95 -0.29
N MET A 400 -40.87 12.92 0.08
CA MET A 400 -40.81 12.31 1.41
C MET A 400 -39.50 11.56 1.61
N GLU A 401 -39.11 10.72 0.65
CA GLU A 401 -37.84 9.99 0.66
C GLU A 401 -36.65 10.97 0.67
N ALA A 402 -36.69 11.97 -0.21
CA ALA A 402 -35.67 13.02 -0.30
C ALA A 402 -35.50 13.78 1.02
N SER A 403 -36.60 14.08 1.72
CA SER A 403 -36.57 14.80 3.01
C SER A 403 -35.85 14.02 4.12
N ARG A 404 -35.76 12.69 3.99
CA ARG A 404 -35.07 11.78 4.91
C ARG A 404 -33.80 11.17 4.30
N THR A 405 -33.17 11.89 3.37
CA THR A 405 -31.91 11.48 2.73
C THR A 405 -30.74 12.35 3.16
N LEU A 406 -29.58 11.73 3.38
CA LEU A 406 -28.29 12.42 3.46
C LEU A 406 -27.55 12.29 2.13
N LEU A 407 -27.27 13.43 1.48
CA LEU A 407 -26.45 13.48 0.27
C LEU A 407 -25.03 13.94 0.62
N ILE A 408 -24.04 13.10 0.34
CA ILE A 408 -22.62 13.37 0.56
C ILE A 408 -21.93 13.46 -0.80
N HIS A 409 -21.25 14.58 -1.04
CA HIS A 409 -20.31 14.72 -2.15
C HIS A 409 -18.91 14.78 -1.60
N ASP A 410 -18.06 13.82 -1.97
CA ASP A 410 -16.63 13.96 -1.74
C ASP A 410 -16.01 14.91 -2.77
N GLU A 411 -14.77 15.36 -2.59
CA GLU A 411 -14.01 16.22 -3.52
C GLU A 411 -14.87 17.23 -4.32
N VAL A 412 -15.65 18.06 -3.60
CA VAL A 412 -16.69 18.92 -4.20
C VAL A 412 -16.16 19.96 -5.19
N HIS A 413 -14.86 20.23 -5.18
CA HIS A 413 -14.20 21.13 -6.11
C HIS A 413 -14.34 20.71 -7.59
N LYS A 414 -14.73 19.46 -7.89
CA LYS A 414 -15.03 18.99 -9.26
C LYS A 414 -16.52 19.06 -9.61
N LEU A 415 -17.39 19.28 -8.61
CA LEU A 415 -18.85 19.26 -8.77
C LEU A 415 -19.36 20.42 -9.64
N GLY A 416 -18.68 21.57 -9.66
CA GLY A 416 -19.08 22.75 -10.44
C GLY A 416 -18.91 22.66 -11.96
N SER A 417 -18.56 21.50 -12.52
CA SER A 417 -18.38 21.35 -13.97
C SER A 417 -19.67 21.68 -14.75
N PRO A 418 -19.60 22.23 -15.98
CA PRO A 418 -20.80 22.58 -16.75
C PRO A 418 -21.78 21.42 -16.98
N GLY A 419 -21.28 20.18 -17.07
CA GLY A 419 -22.11 18.98 -17.15
C GLY A 419 -22.92 18.75 -15.87
N ASN A 420 -22.22 18.68 -14.72
CA ASN A 420 -22.84 18.47 -13.42
C ASN A 420 -23.83 19.58 -13.06
N ARG A 421 -23.50 20.85 -13.37
CA ARG A 421 -24.41 21.99 -13.15
C ARG A 421 -25.76 21.81 -13.83
N ARG A 422 -25.75 21.35 -15.09
CA ARG A 422 -26.98 21.13 -15.86
C ARG A 422 -27.77 19.93 -15.36
N GLU A 423 -27.09 18.84 -15.01
CA GLU A 423 -27.75 17.58 -14.65
C GLU A 423 -28.28 17.54 -13.22
N LEU A 424 -27.65 18.26 -12.28
CA LEU A 424 -27.97 18.21 -10.85
C LEU A 424 -28.79 19.40 -10.36
N ALA A 425 -28.99 20.43 -11.18
CA ALA A 425 -29.84 21.57 -10.83
C ALA A 425 -31.26 21.11 -10.45
N GLY A 426 -31.74 21.54 -9.28
CA GLY A 426 -33.07 21.21 -8.76
C GLY A 426 -33.24 19.81 -8.16
N LEU A 427 -32.38 18.83 -8.48
CA LEU A 427 -32.53 17.45 -8.01
C LEU A 427 -32.34 17.27 -6.51
N SER A 428 -31.63 18.19 -5.87
CA SER A 428 -31.28 18.13 -4.44
C SER A 428 -32.17 19.02 -3.55
N ASP A 429 -33.15 19.71 -4.12
CA ASP A 429 -33.87 20.78 -3.42
C ASP A 429 -34.68 20.27 -2.22
N ASN A 430 -35.23 19.06 -2.34
CA ASN A 430 -35.97 18.37 -1.29
C ASN A 430 -35.06 17.63 -0.29
N ILE A 431 -33.74 17.68 -0.44
CA ILE A 431 -32.77 17.01 0.44
C ILE A 431 -32.21 18.03 1.45
N PRO A 432 -32.63 17.98 2.73
CA PRO A 432 -32.18 18.94 3.73
C PRO A 432 -30.72 18.68 4.15
N TYR A 433 -30.31 17.41 4.23
CA TYR A 433 -28.98 17.02 4.67
C TYR A 433 -28.03 16.89 3.48
N ARG A 434 -27.19 17.90 3.25
CA ARG A 434 -26.24 17.95 2.12
C ARG A 434 -24.84 18.28 2.58
N LEU A 435 -23.97 17.29 2.56
CA LEU A 435 -22.59 17.39 3.02
C LEU A 435 -21.63 17.43 1.84
N GLY A 436 -20.85 18.51 1.76
CA GLY A 436 -19.70 18.58 0.87
C GLY A 436 -18.40 18.32 1.63
N LEU A 437 -17.51 17.50 1.08
CA LEU A 437 -16.15 17.32 1.57
C LEU A 437 -15.17 17.84 0.52
N SER A 438 -14.21 18.66 0.93
CA SER A 438 -13.10 19.04 0.05
C SER A 438 -11.89 19.48 0.86
N ALA A 439 -10.71 19.44 0.24
CA ALA A 439 -9.50 20.06 0.78
C ALA A 439 -9.34 21.54 0.36
N THR A 440 -10.11 21.99 -0.65
CA THR A 440 -10.26 23.40 -1.03
C THR A 440 -11.66 23.65 -1.60
N THR A 441 -12.21 24.84 -1.40
CA THR A 441 -13.59 25.17 -1.80
C THR A 441 -13.68 26.13 -2.97
N GLU A 442 -12.65 26.93 -3.20
CA GLU A 442 -12.59 27.86 -4.33
C GLU A 442 -12.02 27.16 -5.56
N ARG A 443 -12.75 27.24 -6.68
CA ARG A 443 -12.20 26.92 -7.99
C ARG A 443 -11.53 28.19 -8.52
N GLU A 444 -10.20 28.25 -8.44
CA GLU A 444 -9.44 29.33 -9.07
C GLU A 444 -9.90 29.46 -10.53
N TYR A 445 -10.38 30.65 -10.90
CA TYR A 445 -10.85 30.99 -12.26
C TYR A 445 -12.19 30.35 -12.72
N ASP A 446 -13.03 29.80 -11.83
CA ASP A 446 -14.39 29.33 -12.14
C ASP A 446 -15.42 29.78 -11.08
N GLN A 447 -15.86 31.02 -11.23
CA GLN A 447 -16.83 31.65 -10.32
C GLN A 447 -18.21 30.96 -10.39
N GLU A 448 -18.70 30.67 -11.60
CA GLU A 448 -20.01 30.03 -11.77
C GLU A 448 -20.06 28.62 -11.14
N GLY A 449 -18.98 27.85 -11.26
CA GLY A 449 -18.86 26.55 -10.61
C GLY A 449 -18.86 26.65 -9.08
N THR A 450 -18.22 27.69 -8.53
CA THR A 450 -18.19 27.96 -7.08
C THR A 450 -19.58 28.35 -6.58
N GLU A 451 -20.28 29.23 -7.29
CA GLU A 451 -21.65 29.65 -6.97
C GLU A 451 -22.63 28.46 -7.00
N PHE A 452 -22.48 27.55 -7.96
CA PHE A 452 -23.27 26.32 -8.01
C PHE A 452 -23.03 25.42 -6.78
N ILE A 453 -21.78 25.22 -6.35
CA ILE A 453 -21.49 24.40 -5.17
C ILE A 453 -22.16 25.00 -3.93
N ILE A 454 -22.10 26.32 -3.76
CA ILE A 454 -22.71 27.03 -2.63
C ILE A 454 -24.25 26.91 -2.68
N SER A 455 -24.86 27.02 -3.86
CA SER A 455 -26.32 26.88 -3.98
C SER A 455 -26.80 25.44 -3.79
N HIS A 456 -26.06 24.48 -4.35
CA HIS A 456 -26.41 23.06 -4.34
C HIS A 456 -26.17 22.40 -2.97
N ILE A 457 -25.03 22.67 -2.32
CA ILE A 457 -24.64 22.05 -1.04
C ILE A 457 -24.79 23.02 0.12
N GLY A 458 -24.43 24.28 -0.05
CA GLY A 458 -24.36 25.28 1.02
C GLY A 458 -22.95 25.88 1.18
N PRO A 459 -22.81 26.89 2.05
CA PRO A 459 -21.53 27.56 2.28
C PRO A 459 -20.54 26.65 3.01
N ILE A 460 -19.29 27.10 3.11
CA ILE A 460 -18.30 26.48 3.99
C ILE A 460 -18.76 26.66 5.42
N ILE A 461 -18.98 25.56 6.14
CA ILE A 461 -19.45 25.59 7.54
C ILE A 461 -18.32 25.30 8.53
N LYS A 462 -17.23 24.67 8.06
CA LYS A 462 -16.03 24.43 8.85
C LYS A 462 -14.81 24.43 7.93
N GLN A 463 -13.74 25.07 8.39
CA GLN A 463 -12.44 25.11 7.73
C GLN A 463 -11.36 24.55 8.65
N PHE A 464 -10.53 23.67 8.12
CA PHE A 464 -9.43 23.01 8.82
C PHE A 464 -8.30 22.73 7.83
N ASP A 465 -7.47 23.74 7.59
CA ASP A 465 -6.42 23.72 6.57
C ASP A 465 -5.12 23.04 7.05
N LEU A 466 -4.15 22.91 6.14
CA LEU A 466 -2.87 22.25 6.40
C LEU A 466 -2.11 22.88 7.58
N ASP A 467 -2.15 24.20 7.72
CA ASP A 467 -1.45 24.92 8.78
C ASP A 467 -1.97 24.53 10.17
N MET A 468 -3.29 24.46 10.34
CA MET A 468 -3.95 24.03 11.57
C MET A 468 -3.67 22.55 11.86
N ALA A 469 -3.69 21.72 10.82
CA ALA A 469 -3.42 20.29 10.92
C ALA A 469 -1.97 20.00 11.36
N ILE A 470 -0.99 20.76 10.86
CA ILE A 470 0.41 20.66 11.28
C ILE A 470 0.59 21.18 12.71
N LYS A 471 0.01 22.34 13.06
CA LYS A 471 0.08 22.90 14.43
C LYS A 471 -0.49 21.93 15.47
N LYS A 472 -1.60 21.26 15.16
CA LYS A 472 -2.20 20.24 16.03
C LYS A 472 -1.48 18.89 16.01
N GLY A 473 -0.39 18.75 15.26
CA GLY A 473 0.37 17.51 15.12
C GLY A 473 -0.42 16.37 14.46
N ILE A 474 -1.54 16.65 13.78
CA ILE A 474 -2.29 15.66 12.98
C ILE A 474 -1.49 15.31 11.73
N LEU A 475 -0.89 16.33 11.11
CA LEU A 475 0.09 16.20 10.03
C LEU A 475 1.49 16.52 10.56
N VAL A 476 2.50 15.95 9.91
CA VAL A 476 3.90 16.20 10.23
C VAL A 476 4.39 17.50 9.59
N PRO A 477 5.35 18.22 10.22
CA PRO A 477 6.02 19.32 9.56
C PRO A 477 6.86 18.82 8.38
N PHE A 478 7.28 19.73 7.51
CA PHE A 478 8.13 19.40 6.36
C PHE A 478 9.22 20.44 6.11
N ASN A 479 10.29 20.00 5.47
CA ASN A 479 11.34 20.83 4.90
C ASN A 479 11.01 21.12 3.44
N TYR A 480 11.15 22.38 3.04
CA TYR A 480 10.92 22.81 1.66
C TYR A 480 12.25 23.15 0.97
N HIS A 481 12.48 22.56 -0.21
CA HIS A 481 13.70 22.69 -1.00
C HIS A 481 13.36 23.32 -2.37
N PRO A 482 13.34 24.66 -2.49
CA PRO A 482 13.12 25.33 -3.77
C PRO A 482 14.41 25.35 -4.60
N LEU A 483 14.44 24.59 -5.69
CA LEU A 483 15.58 24.48 -6.59
C LEU A 483 15.43 25.45 -7.76
N SER A 484 16.31 26.44 -7.84
CA SER A 484 16.31 27.40 -8.95
C SER A 484 16.88 26.79 -10.22
N TYR A 485 16.21 26.98 -11.36
CA TYR A 485 16.71 26.56 -12.67
C TYR A 485 16.53 27.65 -13.73
N SER A 486 17.41 27.65 -14.73
CA SER A 486 17.34 28.54 -15.90
C SER A 486 17.03 27.73 -17.15
N LEU A 487 16.34 28.34 -18.11
CA LEU A 487 15.99 27.70 -19.38
C LEU A 487 17.23 27.50 -20.25
N THR A 488 17.36 26.30 -20.84
CA THR A 488 18.39 25.98 -21.85
C THR A 488 18.11 26.67 -23.19
N GLN A 489 18.99 26.50 -24.17
CA GLN A 489 18.73 27.01 -25.53
C GLN A 489 17.62 26.19 -26.20
N GLU A 490 17.57 24.90 -25.92
CA GLU A 490 16.55 23.95 -26.37
C GLU A 490 15.17 24.32 -25.81
N ASP A 491 15.09 24.68 -24.52
CA ASP A 491 13.88 25.19 -23.88
C ASP A 491 13.39 26.48 -24.57
N LYS A 492 14.31 27.43 -24.82
CA LYS A 492 13.99 28.70 -25.49
C LYS A 492 13.55 28.50 -26.94
N SER A 493 14.18 27.57 -27.65
CA SER A 493 13.79 27.16 -29.01
C SER A 493 12.38 26.57 -29.02
N SER A 494 12.05 25.71 -28.04
CA SER A 494 10.71 25.15 -27.88
C SER A 494 9.65 26.23 -27.64
N LEU A 495 9.94 27.24 -26.81
CA LEU A 495 9.05 28.40 -26.61
C LEU A 495 8.86 29.20 -27.91
N GLN A 496 9.95 29.46 -28.65
CA GLN A 496 9.89 30.12 -29.95
C GLN A 496 9.02 29.34 -30.95
N GLY A 497 9.09 28.01 -30.93
CA GLY A 497 8.21 27.14 -31.72
C GLY A 497 6.72 27.34 -31.41
N VAL A 498 6.36 27.49 -30.13
CA VAL A 498 4.98 27.80 -29.72
C VAL A 498 4.54 29.17 -30.24
N PHE A 499 5.39 30.19 -30.12
CA PHE A 499 5.11 31.54 -30.64
C PHE A 499 4.94 31.54 -32.16
N ALA A 500 5.83 30.86 -32.89
CA ALA A 500 5.77 30.73 -34.34
C ALA A 500 4.49 30.01 -34.78
N ARG A 501 4.08 28.95 -34.07
CA ARG A 501 2.84 28.22 -34.34
C ARG A 501 1.61 29.10 -34.15
N LYS A 502 1.54 29.90 -33.08
CA LYS A 502 0.44 30.86 -32.86
C LYS A 502 0.39 31.86 -34.01
N ALA A 503 1.51 32.49 -34.35
CA ALA A 503 1.58 33.46 -35.44
C ALA A 503 1.22 32.86 -36.82
N ALA A 504 1.58 31.60 -37.08
CA ALA A 504 1.22 30.92 -38.32
C ALA A 504 -0.28 30.63 -38.41
N LEU A 505 -0.91 30.18 -37.31
CA LEU A 505 -2.35 29.92 -37.23
C LEU A 505 -3.18 31.21 -37.35
N ASP A 506 -2.70 32.29 -36.73
CA ASP A 506 -3.32 33.61 -36.85
C ASP A 506 -3.29 34.09 -38.31
N LYS A 507 -2.17 33.89 -39.02
CA LYS A 507 -2.05 34.19 -40.46
C LYS A 507 -2.91 33.30 -41.35
N ALA A 508 -3.13 32.04 -40.95
CA ALA A 508 -3.97 31.09 -41.68
C ALA A 508 -5.48 31.29 -41.43
N GLY A 509 -5.88 32.31 -40.67
CA GLY A 509 -7.28 32.61 -40.37
C GLY A 509 -7.94 31.64 -39.38
N THR A 510 -7.15 30.80 -38.69
CA THR A 510 -7.62 29.82 -37.69
C THR A 510 -6.86 30.02 -36.38
N PRO A 511 -7.07 31.16 -35.69
CA PRO A 511 -6.25 31.56 -34.55
C PRO A 511 -6.31 30.52 -33.42
N MET A 512 -5.16 30.31 -32.78
CA MET A 512 -5.07 29.42 -31.61
C MET A 512 -5.82 30.06 -30.44
N SER A 513 -6.64 29.27 -29.73
CA SER A 513 -7.29 29.77 -28.52
C SER A 513 -6.26 30.15 -27.46
N ASP A 514 -6.54 31.18 -26.65
CA ASP A 514 -5.61 31.57 -25.57
C ASP A 514 -5.38 30.42 -24.58
N LYS A 515 -6.39 29.59 -24.35
CA LYS A 515 -6.27 28.39 -23.50
C LYS A 515 -5.22 27.43 -24.05
N ASP A 516 -5.29 27.08 -25.35
CA ASP A 516 -4.35 26.15 -25.97
C ASP A 516 -2.94 26.72 -26.02
N TYR A 517 -2.83 28.03 -26.22
CA TYR A 517 -1.56 28.76 -26.18
C TYR A 517 -0.90 28.68 -24.80
N TRP A 518 -1.62 29.01 -23.73
CA TRP A 518 -1.09 28.94 -22.37
C TRP A 518 -0.77 27.51 -21.95
N MET A 519 -1.58 26.52 -22.35
CA MET A 519 -1.29 25.10 -22.12
C MET A 519 0.00 24.66 -22.83
N SER A 520 0.23 25.12 -24.05
CA SER A 520 1.44 24.81 -24.81
C SER A 520 2.69 25.39 -24.15
N LEU A 521 2.64 26.66 -23.69
CA LEU A 521 3.73 27.27 -22.94
C LEU A 521 3.99 26.57 -21.60
N ALA A 522 2.93 26.25 -20.85
CA ALA A 522 3.05 25.55 -19.57
C ALA A 522 3.72 24.19 -19.74
N ARG A 523 3.40 23.45 -20.81
CA ARG A 523 4.03 22.15 -21.12
C ARG A 523 5.55 22.29 -21.26
N VAL A 524 6.03 23.31 -21.99
CA VAL A 524 7.48 23.56 -22.16
C VAL A 524 8.14 23.79 -20.80
N TYR A 525 7.56 24.62 -19.93
CA TYR A 525 8.14 24.85 -18.60
C TYR A 525 8.11 23.61 -17.70
N LYS A 526 7.06 22.80 -17.80
CA LYS A 526 6.89 21.57 -17.01
C LYS A 526 7.92 20.50 -17.41
N THR A 527 8.30 20.43 -18.67
CA THR A 527 9.32 19.51 -19.21
C THR A 527 10.67 20.16 -19.48
N ALA A 528 10.96 21.32 -18.86
CA ALA A 528 12.18 22.06 -19.17
C ALA A 528 13.45 21.25 -18.86
N GLU A 529 14.38 21.19 -19.81
CA GLU A 529 15.65 20.47 -19.69
C GLU A 529 16.55 21.10 -18.63
N GLY A 530 16.43 22.42 -18.42
CA GLY A 530 17.20 23.14 -17.41
C GLY A 530 17.05 22.61 -15.98
N LYS A 531 15.99 21.83 -15.69
CA LYS A 531 15.79 21.18 -14.38
C LYS A 531 16.71 19.99 -14.16
N ILE A 532 17.10 19.27 -15.22
CA ILE A 532 17.83 17.99 -15.14
C ILE A 532 19.18 18.14 -14.44
N PRO A 533 20.06 19.09 -14.82
CA PRO A 533 21.36 19.25 -14.15
C PRO A 533 21.22 19.65 -12.68
N VAL A 534 20.24 20.51 -12.38
CA VAL A 534 19.95 20.98 -11.02
C VAL A 534 19.45 19.82 -10.15
N PHE A 535 18.57 18.99 -10.70
CA PHE A 535 18.06 17.80 -10.02
C PHE A 535 19.17 16.80 -9.72
N HIS A 536 20.01 16.51 -10.71
CA HIS A 536 21.15 15.60 -10.56
C HIS A 536 22.13 16.07 -9.47
N GLU A 537 22.50 17.35 -9.47
CA GLU A 537 23.39 17.91 -8.44
C GLU A 537 22.75 17.91 -7.03
N PHE A 538 21.44 18.13 -6.95
CA PHE A 538 20.71 18.04 -5.69
C PHE A 538 20.71 16.61 -5.14
N LEU A 539 20.43 15.60 -5.98
CA LEU A 539 20.46 14.19 -5.59
C LEU A 539 21.85 13.73 -5.18
N ARG A 540 22.91 14.19 -5.87
CA ARG A 540 24.31 13.88 -5.50
C ARG A 540 24.64 14.30 -4.07
N LYS A 541 24.08 15.41 -3.60
CA LYS A 541 24.26 15.89 -2.22
C LYS A 541 23.28 15.27 -1.23
N ASN A 542 22.11 14.85 -1.69
CA ASN A 542 20.98 14.42 -0.86
C ASN A 542 20.34 13.12 -1.39
N PRO A 543 21.07 12.00 -1.49
CA PRO A 543 20.53 10.77 -2.10
C PRO A 543 19.33 10.20 -1.33
N TYR A 544 19.32 10.39 0.00
CA TYR A 544 18.23 9.98 0.91
C TYR A 544 16.85 10.57 0.57
N ILE A 545 16.79 11.61 -0.28
CA ILE A 545 15.52 12.17 -0.76
C ILE A 545 14.75 11.15 -1.61
N LEU A 546 15.41 10.15 -2.18
CA LEU A 546 14.76 9.10 -2.96
C LEU A 546 14.14 8.00 -2.09
N ASP A 547 14.48 7.94 -0.79
CA ASP A 547 13.94 6.94 0.13
C ASP A 547 12.47 7.24 0.40
N LYS A 548 11.58 6.27 0.16
CA LYS A 548 10.12 6.44 0.33
C LYS A 548 9.65 7.76 -0.31
N CYS A 549 9.92 7.90 -1.59
CA CYS A 549 9.73 9.12 -2.37
C CYS A 549 8.70 8.94 -3.48
N ILE A 550 7.92 9.99 -3.73
CA ILE A 550 7.11 10.11 -4.94
C ILE A 550 7.59 11.31 -5.76
N ILE A 551 7.86 11.06 -7.04
CA ILE A 551 8.35 12.05 -7.99
C ILE A 551 7.24 12.30 -9.03
N PHE A 552 6.75 13.54 -9.09
CA PHE A 552 5.73 13.96 -10.02
C PHE A 552 6.36 14.61 -11.26
N VAL A 553 6.13 14.00 -12.42
CA VAL A 553 6.60 14.46 -13.74
C VAL A 553 5.40 14.79 -14.64
N GLU A 554 5.61 15.51 -15.74
CA GLU A 554 4.50 15.94 -16.60
C GLU A 554 3.97 14.81 -17.49
N ASN A 555 4.87 14.01 -18.07
CA ASN A 555 4.53 12.95 -19.01
C ASN A 555 5.57 11.83 -18.97
N LYS A 556 5.23 10.71 -19.62
CA LYS A 556 6.06 9.50 -19.68
C LYS A 556 7.44 9.76 -20.29
N ALA A 557 7.52 10.49 -21.41
CA ALA A 557 8.80 10.75 -22.09
C ALA A 557 9.80 11.49 -21.18
N TYR A 558 9.37 12.59 -20.57
CA TYR A 558 10.18 13.31 -19.59
C TYR A 558 10.45 12.46 -18.34
N GLY A 559 9.48 11.65 -17.93
CA GLY A 559 9.64 10.68 -16.85
C GLY A 559 10.79 9.70 -17.08
N GLU A 560 10.91 9.13 -18.28
CA GLU A 560 12.00 8.21 -18.64
C GLU A 560 13.39 8.87 -18.55
N GLU A 561 13.51 10.15 -18.94
CA GLU A 561 14.75 10.91 -18.77
C GLU A 561 15.12 11.07 -17.29
N ILE A 562 14.13 11.35 -16.44
CA ILE A 562 14.33 11.47 -14.99
C ILE A 562 14.65 10.09 -14.37
N LEU A 563 14.05 8.99 -14.85
CA LEU A 563 14.38 7.65 -14.38
C LEU A 563 15.85 7.31 -14.61
N ASN A 564 16.43 7.70 -15.75
CA ASN A 564 17.85 7.48 -16.02
C ASN A 564 18.75 8.15 -14.97
N ILE A 565 18.35 9.34 -14.49
CA ILE A 565 19.04 10.04 -13.39
C ILE A 565 18.86 9.26 -12.09
N VAL A 566 17.62 8.91 -11.75
CA VAL A 566 17.27 8.20 -10.50
C VAL A 566 17.98 6.84 -10.40
N HIS A 567 18.09 6.13 -11.52
CA HIS A 567 18.81 4.85 -11.62
C HIS A 567 20.30 4.97 -11.26
N GLY A 568 20.90 6.16 -11.41
CA GLY A 568 22.26 6.43 -10.95
C GLY A 568 22.41 6.46 -9.42
N PHE A 569 21.31 6.60 -8.67
CA PHE A 569 21.32 6.77 -7.21
C PHE A 569 20.61 5.62 -6.47
N THR A 570 19.57 5.02 -7.04
CA THR A 570 18.83 3.89 -6.44
C THR A 570 18.35 2.92 -7.51
N THR A 571 18.23 1.64 -7.16
CA THR A 571 17.63 0.59 -8.01
C THR A 571 16.22 0.20 -7.55
N GLU A 572 15.77 0.72 -6.40
CA GLU A 572 14.46 0.41 -5.80
C GLU A 572 13.40 1.44 -6.23
N PHE A 573 13.32 1.71 -7.53
CA PHE A 573 12.35 2.64 -8.11
C PHE A 573 11.41 1.97 -9.11
N HIS A 574 10.26 2.60 -9.35
CA HIS A 574 9.32 2.16 -10.38
C HIS A 574 8.58 3.33 -11.03
N SER A 575 8.17 3.17 -12.29
CA SER A 575 7.32 4.14 -12.97
C SER A 575 5.84 3.77 -12.85
N TYR A 576 5.00 4.80 -12.70
CA TYR A 576 3.55 4.74 -12.63
C TYR A 576 3.00 5.71 -13.67
N PHE A 577 3.03 5.29 -14.94
CA PHE A 577 2.62 6.11 -16.08
C PHE A 577 1.34 5.62 -16.79
N ASP A 578 0.93 4.37 -16.58
CA ASP A 578 -0.24 3.77 -17.23
C ASP A 578 -1.31 3.39 -16.17
N ASP A 579 -2.57 3.16 -16.58
CA ASP A 579 -3.76 3.08 -15.68
C ASP A 579 -3.90 1.78 -14.85
N ASP A 580 -3.01 0.79 -15.00
CA ASP A 580 -3.25 -0.59 -14.52
C ASP A 580 -2.23 -1.10 -13.47
N HIS A 581 -2.14 -0.45 -12.31
CA HIS A 581 -0.99 -0.64 -11.41
C HIS A 581 -1.28 -0.59 -9.89
N SER A 582 -2.39 -1.16 -9.42
CA SER A 582 -2.62 -1.35 -7.96
C SER A 582 -1.47 -2.10 -7.26
N SER A 583 -0.75 -2.97 -7.99
CA SER A 583 0.40 -3.73 -7.51
C SER A 583 1.63 -2.86 -7.18
N VAL A 584 1.89 -1.78 -7.91
CA VAL A 584 3.03 -0.87 -7.68
C VAL A 584 2.84 -0.13 -6.36
N LEU A 585 1.62 0.34 -6.11
CA LEU A 585 1.31 1.11 -4.91
C LEU A 585 1.19 0.22 -3.67
N SER A 586 0.76 -1.04 -3.84
CA SER A 586 0.86 -2.07 -2.80
C SER A 586 2.32 -2.36 -2.44
N LYS A 587 3.20 -2.56 -3.44
CA LYS A 587 4.65 -2.75 -3.24
C LYS A 587 5.34 -1.53 -2.62
N PHE A 588 4.92 -0.33 -2.99
CA PHE A 588 5.40 0.90 -2.38
C PHE A 588 4.95 1.02 -0.91
N SER A 589 3.70 0.66 -0.62
CA SER A 589 3.18 0.62 0.75
C SER A 589 3.86 -0.46 1.62
N SER A 590 4.18 -1.62 1.05
CA SER A 590 4.90 -2.70 1.73
C SER A 590 6.40 -2.43 1.93
N GLY A 591 6.96 -1.41 1.25
CA GLY A 591 8.38 -1.06 1.30
C GLY A 591 9.27 -1.94 0.42
N GLU A 592 8.69 -2.55 -0.62
CA GLU A 592 9.42 -3.24 -1.70
C GLU A 592 9.91 -2.27 -2.80
N ILE A 593 9.29 -1.09 -2.89
CA ILE A 593 9.71 0.01 -3.76
C ILE A 593 9.94 1.23 -2.87
N GLU A 594 11.06 1.91 -3.05
CA GLU A 594 11.40 3.11 -2.28
C GLU A 594 11.11 4.39 -3.05
N CYS A 595 11.14 4.40 -4.38
CA CYS A 595 10.85 5.57 -5.18
C CYS A 595 9.83 5.29 -6.29
N VAL A 596 8.78 6.10 -6.38
CA VAL A 596 7.78 5.99 -7.47
C VAL A 596 7.76 7.26 -8.29
N LEU A 597 7.95 7.14 -9.61
CA LEU A 597 7.71 8.23 -10.56
C LEU A 597 6.30 8.14 -11.10
N THR A 598 5.59 9.26 -11.24
CA THR A 598 4.26 9.29 -11.82
C THR A 598 3.95 10.56 -12.61
N CYS A 599 3.20 10.42 -13.71
CA CYS A 599 2.63 11.54 -14.46
C CYS A 599 1.17 11.84 -14.08
N HIS A 600 0.53 10.94 -13.32
CA HIS A 600 -0.87 11.06 -12.96
C HIS A 600 -1.03 11.39 -11.49
N ARG A 601 -2.26 11.81 -11.13
CA ARG A 601 -2.65 11.77 -9.72
C ARG A 601 -2.61 10.29 -9.33
N LEU A 602 -1.73 9.94 -8.39
CA LEU A 602 -1.87 8.68 -7.66
C LEU A 602 -3.31 8.59 -7.16
N SER A 603 -3.94 7.41 -7.18
CA SER A 603 -5.36 7.32 -6.82
C SER A 603 -5.61 7.95 -5.44
N GLU A 604 -6.58 8.87 -5.37
CA GLU A 604 -6.86 9.75 -4.21
C GLU A 604 -7.03 8.97 -2.89
N GLY A 605 -7.33 7.67 -2.96
CA GLY A 605 -7.56 6.77 -1.83
C GLY A 605 -6.38 5.95 -1.28
N ILE A 606 -5.17 6.03 -1.86
CA ILE A 606 -4.04 5.25 -1.35
C ILE A 606 -3.36 5.95 -0.17
N ASP A 607 -3.43 5.31 1.00
CA ASP A 607 -2.80 5.72 2.25
C ASP A 607 -1.40 5.11 2.41
N ILE A 608 -0.37 5.94 2.30
CA ILE A 608 1.03 5.53 2.52
C ILE A 608 1.63 6.42 3.62
N PRO A 609 1.37 6.12 4.91
CA PRO A 609 1.92 6.90 6.02
C PRO A 609 3.45 6.95 6.04
N SER A 610 4.10 5.95 5.46
CA SER A 610 5.55 5.82 5.38
C SER A 610 6.22 6.77 4.37
N LEU A 611 5.46 7.43 3.49
CA LEU A 611 5.96 8.36 2.47
C LEU A 611 6.68 9.56 3.13
N ASN A 612 7.97 9.74 2.86
CA ASN A 612 8.78 10.78 3.50
C ASN A 612 9.09 11.95 2.57
N ASN A 613 9.16 11.70 1.26
CA ASN A 613 9.69 12.65 0.31
C ASN A 613 8.74 12.82 -0.88
N VAL A 614 8.56 14.07 -1.32
CA VAL A 614 7.83 14.41 -2.55
C VAL A 614 8.68 15.33 -3.39
N ILE A 615 8.83 15.01 -4.67
CA ILE A 615 9.55 15.83 -5.65
C ILE A 615 8.56 16.28 -6.72
N LEU A 616 8.45 17.58 -6.89
CA LEU A 616 7.55 18.23 -7.85
C LEU A 616 8.36 18.74 -9.05
N LEU A 617 8.71 17.82 -9.97
CA LEU A 617 9.37 18.20 -11.23
C LEU A 617 8.38 18.86 -12.19
N SER A 618 7.13 18.42 -12.19
CA SER A 618 6.00 19.14 -12.78
C SER A 618 5.04 19.58 -11.68
N SER A 619 4.74 20.88 -11.67
CA SER A 619 3.76 21.50 -10.79
C SER A 619 2.70 22.21 -11.62
N ASP A 620 1.46 22.01 -11.26
CA ASP A 620 0.34 22.73 -11.83
C ASP A 620 0.24 24.12 -11.20
N ARG A 621 -0.35 25.07 -11.96
CA ARG A 621 -0.61 26.42 -11.45
C ARG A 621 -1.60 26.39 -10.28
N ALA A 622 -2.55 25.45 -10.31
CA ALA A 622 -3.59 25.33 -9.30
C ALA A 622 -3.01 24.86 -7.96
N ARG A 623 -3.20 25.68 -6.92
CA ARG A 623 -2.70 25.39 -5.57
C ARG A 623 -3.24 24.08 -4.97
N LEU A 624 -4.48 23.72 -5.31
CA LEU A 624 -5.14 22.50 -4.84
C LEU A 624 -4.36 21.23 -5.20
N GLU A 625 -3.88 21.10 -6.43
CA GLU A 625 -3.18 19.89 -6.87
C GLU A 625 -1.86 19.71 -6.11
N THR A 626 -1.15 20.83 -5.87
CA THR A 626 0.05 20.84 -5.04
C THR A 626 -0.27 20.38 -3.61
N ILE A 627 -1.34 20.91 -2.99
CA ILE A 627 -1.78 20.54 -1.64
C ILE A 627 -2.14 19.06 -1.55
N GLN A 628 -2.85 18.51 -2.55
CA GLN A 628 -3.22 17.09 -2.58
C GLN A 628 -1.99 16.19 -2.71
N ARG A 629 -1.00 16.57 -3.54
CA ARG A 629 0.26 15.83 -3.74
C ARG A 629 1.10 15.81 -2.45
N ILE A 630 1.32 16.98 -1.83
CA ILE A 630 2.14 17.05 -0.60
C ILE A 630 1.42 16.44 0.60
N GLY A 631 0.10 16.60 0.72
CA GLY A 631 -0.65 16.22 1.92
C GLY A 631 -0.66 14.72 2.21
N ARG A 632 -0.32 13.87 1.23
CA ARG A 632 -0.05 12.44 1.48
C ARG A 632 1.23 12.22 2.26
N CYS A 633 2.28 12.95 1.92
CA CYS A 633 3.59 12.89 2.56
C CYS A 633 3.54 13.44 3.99
N LEU A 634 2.65 14.41 4.23
CA LEU A 634 2.46 15.03 5.54
C LEU A 634 1.70 14.15 6.55
N ARG A 635 1.29 12.93 6.21
CA ARG A 635 0.63 12.03 7.17
C ARG A 635 1.60 11.58 8.26
N THR A 636 1.09 11.44 9.49
CA THR A 636 1.85 10.90 10.61
C THR A 636 2.08 9.41 10.42
N ASP A 637 3.27 8.93 10.78
CA ASP A 637 3.63 7.52 10.74
C ASP A 637 3.78 7.01 12.17
N LYS A 638 2.96 6.04 12.58
CA LYS A 638 3.05 5.42 13.92
C LYS A 638 4.40 4.74 14.14
N LYS A 639 5.03 4.25 13.07
CA LYS A 639 6.37 3.63 13.11
C LYS A 639 7.50 4.66 13.12
N ASN A 640 7.22 5.92 12.80
CA ASN A 640 8.17 7.03 12.84
C ASN A 640 7.52 8.30 13.43
N PRO A 641 7.33 8.38 14.77
CA PRO A 641 6.70 9.52 15.42
C PRO A 641 7.43 10.85 15.20
N GLY A 642 8.74 10.82 14.93
CA GLY A 642 9.58 11.98 14.65
C GLY A 642 9.66 12.36 13.16
N LYS A 643 8.82 11.76 12.31
CA LYS A 643 8.82 12.00 10.87
C LYS A 643 8.74 13.49 10.54
N VAL A 644 9.64 13.94 9.66
CA VAL A 644 9.59 15.24 8.99
C VAL A 644 9.63 14.96 7.49
N ALA A 645 8.63 15.45 6.77
CA ALA A 645 8.55 15.26 5.32
C ALA A 645 9.55 16.18 4.59
N ASN A 646 9.91 15.85 3.36
CA ASN A 646 10.63 16.76 2.46
C ASN A 646 9.81 17.02 1.19
N VAL A 647 9.76 18.28 0.78
CA VAL A 647 9.13 18.72 -0.46
C VAL A 647 10.18 19.43 -1.30
N VAL A 648 10.52 18.85 -2.45
CA VAL A 648 11.45 19.42 -3.43
C VAL A 648 10.64 19.99 -4.59
N ASP A 649 10.92 21.22 -5.01
CA ASP A 649 10.19 21.94 -6.05
C ASP A 649 11.17 22.72 -6.93
N PHE A 650 10.79 22.98 -8.18
CA PHE A 650 11.66 23.63 -9.17
C PHE A 650 11.10 25.00 -9.54
N ILE A 651 11.91 26.03 -9.32
CA ILE A 651 11.52 27.43 -9.48
C ILE A 651 12.33 28.05 -10.61
N ARG A 652 11.64 28.52 -11.66
CA ARG A 652 12.32 29.16 -12.78
C ARG A 652 12.92 30.49 -12.35
N THR A 653 14.21 30.71 -12.63
CA THR A 653 14.88 31.99 -12.41
C THR A 653 14.27 33.07 -13.29
N LYS A 654 14.01 34.25 -12.72
CA LYS A 654 13.52 35.41 -13.46
C LYS A 654 14.59 35.93 -14.43
N ASP A 655 14.19 36.23 -15.67
CA ASP A 655 14.93 37.18 -16.47
C ASP A 655 14.74 38.57 -15.86
N LYS A 656 15.82 39.36 -15.74
CA LYS A 656 15.87 40.67 -15.05
C LYS A 656 14.84 41.71 -15.56
N ALA A 657 14.04 41.41 -16.58
CA ALA A 657 13.13 42.31 -17.27
C ALA A 657 11.65 42.26 -16.83
N THR A 658 11.22 41.28 -16.01
CA THR A 658 9.81 41.16 -15.61
C THR A 658 9.63 41.20 -14.09
N ALA A 659 8.97 42.25 -13.59
CA ALA A 659 8.73 42.48 -12.16
C ALA A 659 7.59 41.61 -11.58
N THR A 660 6.77 40.99 -12.42
CA THR A 660 5.61 40.18 -12.01
C THR A 660 6.02 38.79 -11.51
N LEU A 661 5.44 38.36 -10.39
CA LEU A 661 5.59 36.99 -9.89
C LEU A 661 4.99 36.00 -10.90
N ASN A 662 5.70 34.92 -11.18
CA ASN A 662 5.14 33.81 -11.95
C ASN A 662 4.51 32.77 -10.99
N SER A 663 3.82 31.77 -11.55
CA SER A 663 3.15 30.74 -10.75
C SER A 663 4.09 29.90 -9.86
N ASP A 664 5.37 29.75 -10.25
CA ASP A 664 6.36 29.07 -9.42
C ASP A 664 6.77 29.93 -8.22
N ASP A 665 6.92 31.25 -8.42
CA ASP A 665 7.23 32.18 -7.33
C ASP A 665 6.10 32.20 -6.28
N GLU A 666 4.84 32.26 -6.71
CA GLU A 666 3.67 32.23 -5.81
C GLU A 666 3.60 30.92 -5.02
N ARG A 667 3.82 29.78 -5.69
CA ARG A 667 3.88 28.46 -5.06
C ARG A 667 5.01 28.37 -4.06
N ALA A 668 6.20 28.87 -4.41
CA ALA A 668 7.37 28.87 -3.53
C ALA A 668 7.15 29.71 -2.27
N GLN A 669 6.55 30.89 -2.39
CA GLN A 669 6.20 31.73 -1.25
C GLN A 669 5.21 31.02 -0.32
N PHE A 670 4.17 30.40 -0.89
CA PHE A 670 3.18 29.63 -0.14
C PHE A 670 3.82 28.45 0.61
N LEU A 671 4.60 27.60 -0.07
CA LEU A 671 5.24 26.42 0.54
C LEU A 671 6.30 26.82 1.57
N THR A 672 7.02 27.92 1.36
CA THR A 672 7.95 28.49 2.34
C THR A 672 7.23 28.99 3.60
N GLY A 673 6.02 29.54 3.45
CA GLY A 673 5.19 29.93 4.59
C GLY A 673 4.75 28.71 5.42
N LEU A 674 4.25 27.68 4.75
CA LEU A 674 3.82 26.44 5.39
C LEU A 674 4.98 25.65 6.04
N SER A 675 6.15 25.61 5.40
CA SER A 675 7.31 24.84 5.89
C SER A 675 7.93 25.42 7.17
N LYS A 676 7.56 26.64 7.57
CA LYS A 676 7.95 27.25 8.86
C LYS A 676 7.07 26.80 10.03
N ILE A 677 5.93 26.17 9.75
CA ILE A 677 4.97 25.75 10.76
C ILE A 677 5.47 24.49 11.46
N ARG A 678 5.38 24.46 12.78
CA ARG A 678 5.73 23.32 13.63
C ARG A 678 4.55 23.00 14.55
N PRO A 679 4.46 21.76 15.06
CA PRO A 679 3.47 21.41 16.07
C PRO A 679 3.56 22.33 17.28
N ASP A 680 2.41 22.71 17.85
CA ASP A 680 2.36 23.46 19.10
C ASP A 680 3.04 22.61 20.19
N LYS A 681 3.98 23.20 20.94
CA LYS A 681 4.57 22.52 22.09
C LYS A 681 3.43 22.20 23.05
N VAL A 682 3.21 20.92 23.32
CA VAL A 682 2.30 20.47 24.38
C VAL A 682 2.80 21.12 25.67
N LYS A 683 2.00 22.03 26.22
CA LYS A 683 2.27 22.69 27.50
C LYS A 683 1.91 21.78 28.66
#